data_AF-A0A9E4T2Q3-F1
#
_entry.id   AF-A0A9E4T2Q3-F1
#
_cell.length_a   1.000
_cell.length_b   1.000
_cell.length_c   1.000
_cell.angle_alpha   90.00
_cell.angle_beta   90.00
_cell.angle_gamma   90.00
#
_symmetry.space_group_name_H-M   'P 1'
#
loop_
_entity.id
_entity.type
_entity.pdbx_description
1 polymer ?
#
loop_
_entity_poly.entity_id
_entity_poly.type
_entity_poly.pdbx_seq_one_letter_code
_entity_poly.pdbx_strand_id
1 'polypeptide(L)'
;MQQTKSSGKEIREQIRAAIDHLEHTLPSQAPIRDFVHHNTLHGYQHLPFSEALATARRLTGAQGYLPAERYQTFLRQGRITRDELRHAIDEETTLQPQLLLAETDQYQLKRSDVYLAAMTMPATIVSGCQLNWQIEENAALQKLNSELLVTARRQLLADAEAAGLGSESAAVEDLWQACLSVLNLSYDPTHPEELFDLAPELAETLLHDLMDGSDNQANSQSSSQLMEHSAHQRLDEMMVQLGQGKTMRDLLLSLTGEDLLDNIRPQLVRVLGNFLDQGVSSWQADFSEGGFYHFWRSQAASDPIWQLSGIEGWQQHFELMDNDPLETIISELQRMGVAQEHWTGYLERLALELPGWSGMVLWRHNNRDYESLAAPVEMVDYLAVRLVLERIHAHNLCAQHFNIESSLDMMRWYFRRQYDEFTVREALFNGRLPEYLASRAQRAIHAPEQGEDLANTKRWNHLAQLIWTWRLSSGQSQGQERPTLCDGAWPLFQLAQHLGWCGSQVSQLSYDQIGAIFSALDELDEDRQGYIWLKAYEKHYRDNILKALAQNHGRGAWTDRQSAPAAQLIFCMDDREEGIRRHLEEIYPEVETLGAAAHFNVPHNWQGLDDTTAAPLAPVIPAPLIPVHQVCEQPADELATLGAQHRKRHTLLSQGHQRLLQMTRQGIIVPGLLSAL
;
A
#
# COMPACT_ATOMS: atom_id res chain seq x y z
N MET A 1 17.23 -6.42 -40.86
CA MET A 1 18.41 -6.58 -39.99
C MET A 1 18.43 -8.03 -39.52
N GLN A 2 19.55 -8.73 -39.71
CA GLN A 2 19.73 -10.13 -39.31
C GLN A 2 19.70 -10.22 -37.78
N GLN A 3 18.66 -10.81 -37.19
CA GLN A 3 18.69 -11.28 -35.80
C GLN A 3 19.69 -12.44 -35.72
N THR A 4 20.86 -12.17 -35.16
CA THR A 4 21.81 -13.19 -34.72
C THR A 4 21.09 -14.06 -33.68
N LYS A 5 20.69 -15.27 -34.06
CA LYS A 5 20.23 -16.29 -33.11
C LYS A 5 21.37 -16.57 -32.13
N SER A 6 21.25 -16.07 -30.90
CA SER A 6 22.16 -16.37 -29.80
C SER A 6 22.24 -17.89 -29.62
N SER A 7 23.43 -18.42 -29.36
CA SER A 7 23.58 -19.86 -29.18
C SER A 7 22.86 -20.31 -27.89
N GLY A 8 22.25 -21.50 -27.86
CA GLY A 8 21.52 -21.98 -26.67
C GLY A 8 22.36 -22.02 -25.39
N LYS A 9 23.70 -21.98 -25.50
CA LYS A 9 24.62 -21.86 -24.38
C LYS A 9 24.67 -20.43 -23.81
N GLU A 10 24.73 -19.42 -24.68
CA GLU A 10 24.71 -18.00 -24.29
C GLU A 10 23.43 -17.64 -23.54
N ILE A 11 22.27 -18.15 -23.99
CA ILE A 11 20.98 -17.92 -23.33
C ILE A 11 20.98 -18.47 -21.89
N ARG A 12 21.51 -19.69 -21.69
CA ARG A 12 21.60 -20.31 -20.37
C ARG A 12 22.53 -19.54 -19.44
N GLU A 13 23.66 -19.05 -19.98
CA GLU A 13 24.60 -18.21 -19.24
C GLU A 13 23.96 -16.85 -18.88
N GLN A 14 23.17 -16.25 -19.77
CA GLN A 14 22.45 -15.01 -19.51
C GLN A 14 21.46 -15.15 -18.34
N ILE A 15 20.68 -16.23 -18.30
CA ILE A 15 19.71 -16.47 -17.21
C ILE A 15 20.43 -16.73 -15.89
N ARG A 16 21.53 -17.51 -15.90
CA ARG A 16 22.34 -17.74 -14.70
C ARG A 16 22.93 -16.44 -14.16
N ALA A 17 23.47 -15.60 -15.04
CA ALA A 17 23.97 -14.28 -14.66
C ALA A 17 22.86 -13.37 -14.11
N ALA A 18 21.63 -13.48 -14.62
CA ALA A 18 20.48 -12.76 -14.06
C ALA A 18 20.16 -13.23 -12.63
N ILE A 19 20.22 -14.53 -12.35
CA ILE A 19 20.02 -15.08 -10.99
C ILE A 19 21.13 -14.60 -10.05
N ASP A 20 22.39 -14.66 -10.49
CA ASP A 20 23.53 -14.18 -9.68
C ASP A 20 23.36 -12.67 -9.37
N HIS A 21 22.84 -11.88 -10.32
CA HIS A 21 22.59 -10.46 -10.11
C HIS A 21 21.53 -10.18 -9.02
N LEU A 22 20.61 -11.11 -8.75
CA LEU A 22 19.57 -10.93 -7.73
C LEU A 22 20.16 -10.78 -6.32
N GLU A 23 21.40 -11.22 -6.07
CA GLU A 23 22.09 -11.00 -4.79
C GLU A 23 22.25 -9.49 -4.49
N HIS A 24 22.31 -8.66 -5.52
CA HIS A 24 22.42 -7.20 -5.37
C HIS A 24 21.08 -6.50 -5.17
N THR A 25 19.95 -7.16 -5.46
CA THR A 25 18.62 -6.54 -5.46
C THR A 25 17.69 -7.10 -4.39
N LEU A 26 17.84 -8.38 -4.03
CA LEU A 26 17.03 -9.05 -3.00
C LEU A 26 17.69 -9.01 -1.61
N PRO A 27 16.89 -9.15 -0.54
CA PRO A 27 17.41 -9.15 0.83
C PRO A 27 18.37 -10.32 1.09
N SER A 28 19.51 -10.04 1.71
CA SER A 28 20.54 -11.03 2.07
C SER A 28 20.36 -11.64 3.47
N GLN A 29 19.25 -11.36 4.16
CA GLN A 29 19.03 -11.83 5.52
C GLN A 29 18.49 -13.27 5.57
N ALA A 30 18.93 -14.02 6.59
CA ALA A 30 18.42 -15.36 6.90
C ALA A 30 16.94 -15.32 7.34
N PRO A 31 16.21 -16.45 7.22
CA PRO A 31 14.87 -16.59 7.82
C PRO A 31 14.92 -16.23 9.31
N ILE A 32 14.11 -15.24 9.71
CA ILE A 32 14.11 -14.67 11.06
C ILE A 32 13.65 -15.73 12.08
N ARG A 33 14.56 -16.18 12.96
CA ARG A 33 14.23 -17.06 14.11
C ARG A 33 14.02 -16.28 15.40
N ASP A 34 14.79 -15.21 15.59
CA ASP A 34 14.73 -14.29 16.73
C ASP A 34 14.43 -12.87 16.25
N PHE A 35 13.96 -11.99 17.14
CA PHE A 35 13.67 -10.60 16.81
C PHE A 35 14.90 -9.90 16.22
N VAL A 36 14.83 -9.53 14.93
CA VAL A 36 15.92 -8.87 14.22
C VAL A 36 15.81 -7.35 14.37
N HIS A 37 16.89 -6.72 14.82
CA HIS A 37 17.05 -5.29 15.00
C HIS A 37 17.51 -4.56 13.70
N HIS A 38 17.52 -5.25 12.55
CA HIS A 38 17.96 -4.65 11.29
C HIS A 38 16.85 -3.83 10.64
N ASN A 39 17.15 -2.54 10.41
CA ASN A 39 16.32 -1.63 9.66
C ASN A 39 16.25 -2.07 8.20
N THR A 40 15.06 -2.41 7.71
CA THR A 40 14.80 -2.81 6.31
C THR A 40 15.17 -1.73 5.29
N LEU A 41 15.33 -0.48 5.74
CA LEU A 41 15.79 0.63 4.91
C LEU A 41 17.32 0.80 4.87
N HIS A 42 18.10 -0.11 5.48
CA HIS A 42 19.56 0.00 5.55
C HIS A 42 20.23 0.21 4.18
N GLY A 43 19.72 -0.44 3.11
CA GLY A 43 20.23 -0.25 1.75
C GLY A 43 20.06 1.17 1.20
N TYR A 44 19.14 1.95 1.76
CA TYR A 44 18.80 3.32 1.35
C TYR A 44 19.38 4.39 2.27
N GLN A 45 20.29 4.04 3.19
CA GLN A 45 20.88 4.99 4.16
C GLN A 45 21.64 6.16 3.51
N HIS A 46 21.99 6.04 2.23
CA HIS A 46 22.64 7.09 1.45
C HIS A 46 21.66 8.15 0.91
N LEU A 47 20.35 7.90 1.02
CA LEU A 47 19.29 8.81 0.64
C LEU A 47 18.71 9.52 1.87
N PRO A 48 18.16 10.74 1.71
CA PRO A 48 17.28 11.34 2.72
C PRO A 48 16.12 10.41 3.09
N PHE A 49 15.66 10.46 4.33
CA PHE A 49 14.66 9.52 4.87
C PHE A 49 13.38 9.42 4.03
N SER A 50 12.83 10.56 3.58
CA SER A 50 11.63 10.60 2.74
C SER A 50 11.86 9.97 1.36
N GLU A 51 13.02 10.22 0.74
CA GLU A 51 13.41 9.62 -0.54
C GLU A 51 13.69 8.12 -0.42
N ALA A 52 14.27 7.67 0.70
CA ALA A 52 14.48 6.27 1.01
C ALA A 52 13.14 5.51 1.08
N LEU A 53 12.16 6.06 1.80
CA LEU A 53 10.81 5.48 1.89
C LEU A 53 10.08 5.47 0.55
N ALA A 54 10.10 6.57 -0.21
CA ALA A 54 9.49 6.64 -1.53
C ALA A 54 10.11 5.63 -2.51
N THR A 55 11.44 5.44 -2.45
CA THR A 55 12.16 4.45 -3.26
C THR A 55 11.79 3.03 -2.85
N ALA A 56 11.75 2.74 -1.55
CA ALA A 56 11.33 1.44 -1.03
C ALA A 56 9.88 1.09 -1.44
N ARG A 57 8.96 2.05 -1.36
CA ARG A 57 7.57 1.90 -1.80
C ARG A 57 7.48 1.59 -3.29
N ARG A 58 8.22 2.31 -4.14
CA ARG A 58 8.23 2.08 -5.60
C ARG A 58 8.70 0.67 -5.98
N LEU A 59 9.66 0.13 -5.22
CA LEU A 59 10.23 -1.19 -5.48
C LEU A 59 9.38 -2.32 -4.91
N THR A 60 8.80 -2.14 -3.72
CA THR A 60 8.17 -3.24 -2.95
C THR A 60 6.64 -3.14 -2.87
N GLY A 61 6.06 -1.98 -3.20
CA GLY A 61 4.65 -1.67 -2.96
C GLY A 61 4.30 -1.39 -1.49
N ALA A 62 5.25 -1.51 -0.55
CA ALA A 62 4.99 -1.29 0.86
C ALA A 62 4.85 0.21 1.18
N GLN A 63 3.77 0.58 1.88
CA GLN A 63 3.56 1.95 2.34
C GLN A 63 4.54 2.28 3.49
N GLY A 64 5.30 3.36 3.33
CA GLY A 64 6.29 3.82 4.31
C GLY A 64 5.71 4.66 5.46
N TYR A 65 4.50 5.18 5.29
CA TYR A 65 3.79 6.01 6.25
C TYR A 65 2.44 5.39 6.58
N LEU A 66 1.88 5.77 7.73
CA LEU A 66 0.48 5.45 8.04
C LEU A 66 -0.45 6.21 7.06
N PRO A 67 -1.65 5.68 6.77
CA PRO A 67 -2.66 6.41 6.01
C PRO A 67 -3.01 7.75 6.67
N ALA A 68 -3.36 8.75 5.86
CA ALA A 68 -3.67 10.11 6.32
C ALA A 68 -4.81 10.13 7.36
N GLU A 69 -5.81 9.27 7.20
CA GLU A 69 -6.95 9.11 8.11
C GLU A 69 -6.49 8.71 9.52
N ARG A 70 -5.39 7.95 9.60
CA ARG A 70 -4.82 7.55 10.89
C ARG A 70 -4.19 8.74 11.60
N TYR A 71 -3.46 9.59 10.88
CA TYR A 71 -2.90 10.82 11.43
C TYR A 71 -3.97 11.84 11.82
N GLN A 72 -5.02 11.99 11.02
CA GLN A 72 -6.19 12.80 11.38
C GLN A 72 -6.86 12.29 12.67
N THR A 73 -6.93 10.97 12.85
CA THR A 73 -7.39 10.39 14.12
C THR A 73 -6.44 10.76 15.28
N PHE A 74 -5.12 10.75 15.08
CA PHE A 74 -4.18 11.21 16.09
C PHE A 74 -4.32 12.69 16.43
N LEU A 75 -4.61 13.54 15.44
CA LEU A 75 -4.96 14.94 15.65
C LEU A 75 -6.22 15.08 16.51
N ARG A 76 -7.29 14.35 16.21
CA ARG A 76 -8.54 14.33 17.01
C ARG A 76 -8.32 13.82 18.43
N GLN A 77 -7.37 12.90 18.63
CA GLN A 77 -6.98 12.36 19.94
C GLN A 77 -6.01 13.26 20.71
N GLY A 78 -5.54 14.37 20.12
CA GLY A 78 -4.54 15.25 20.73
C GLY A 78 -3.13 14.65 20.79
N ARG A 79 -2.85 13.57 20.04
CA ARG A 79 -1.51 13.00 19.86
C ARG A 79 -0.66 13.75 18.84
N ILE A 80 -1.31 14.62 18.06
CA ILE A 80 -0.72 15.65 17.21
C ILE A 80 -1.52 16.91 17.51
N THR A 81 -0.88 18.06 17.63
CA THR A 81 -1.58 19.34 17.72
C THR A 81 -1.51 20.11 16.40
N ARG A 82 -2.48 21.00 16.17
CA ARG A 82 -2.51 21.85 14.97
C ARG A 82 -1.27 22.76 14.88
N ASP A 83 -0.74 23.20 16.01
CA ASP A 83 0.47 24.04 16.08
C ASP A 83 1.72 23.24 15.72
N GLU A 84 1.81 21.98 16.15
CA GLU A 84 2.92 21.10 15.75
C GLU A 84 2.85 20.72 14.28
N LEU A 85 1.64 20.51 13.75
CA LEU A 85 1.44 20.28 12.31
C LEU A 85 1.85 21.52 11.50
N ARG A 86 1.41 22.72 11.92
CA ARG A 86 1.84 23.98 11.32
C ARG A 86 3.36 24.10 11.33
N HIS A 87 3.98 23.80 12.45
CA HIS A 87 5.43 23.88 12.59
C HIS A 87 6.13 22.88 11.66
N ALA A 88 5.63 21.65 11.55
CA ALA A 88 6.18 20.66 10.63
C ALA A 88 6.08 21.11 9.17
N ILE A 89 4.97 21.74 8.77
CA ILE A 89 4.80 22.36 7.44
C ILE A 89 5.81 23.50 7.25
N ASP A 90 5.94 24.39 8.24
CA ASP A 90 6.83 25.56 8.16
C ASP A 90 8.32 25.17 8.08
N GLU A 91 8.70 23.99 8.59
CA GLU A 91 10.06 23.45 8.49
C GLU A 91 10.39 22.88 7.10
N GLU A 92 9.39 22.48 6.31
CA GLU A 92 9.60 21.96 4.94
C GLU A 92 9.84 23.11 3.95
N THR A 93 11.07 23.62 3.95
CA THR A 93 11.46 24.80 3.14
C THR A 93 11.28 24.63 1.64
N THR A 94 11.31 23.39 1.13
CA THR A 94 11.05 23.05 -0.28
C THR A 94 9.65 23.45 -0.73
N LEU A 95 8.67 23.45 0.18
CA LEU A 95 7.28 23.85 -0.07
C LEU A 95 7.06 25.36 0.02
N GLN A 96 8.09 26.14 0.36
CA GLN A 96 8.04 27.60 0.50
C GLN A 96 6.86 28.08 1.37
N PRO A 97 6.71 27.57 2.61
CA PRO A 97 5.50 27.74 3.43
C PRO A 97 5.13 29.21 3.72
N GLN A 98 6.12 30.11 3.71
CA GLN A 98 5.93 31.53 3.98
C GLN A 98 5.57 32.37 2.74
N LEU A 99 5.54 31.77 1.54
CA LEU A 99 5.14 32.49 0.32
C LEU A 99 3.68 32.93 0.44
N LEU A 100 3.44 34.22 0.22
CA LEU A 100 2.10 34.78 0.12
C LEU A 100 1.49 34.40 -1.23
N LEU A 101 0.35 33.71 -1.17
CA LEU A 101 -0.45 33.35 -2.35
C LEU A 101 -1.45 34.44 -2.68
N ALA A 102 -2.04 35.06 -1.65
CA ALA A 102 -2.94 36.19 -1.79
C ALA A 102 -2.78 37.15 -0.60
N GLU A 103 -2.89 38.44 -0.89
CA GLU A 103 -2.96 39.51 0.09
C GLU A 103 -4.09 40.42 -0.32
N THR A 104 -5.10 40.53 0.54
CA THR A 104 -6.25 41.42 0.36
C THR A 104 -6.35 42.36 1.55
N ASP A 105 -7.25 43.34 1.48
CA ASP A 105 -7.52 44.24 2.60
C ASP A 105 -8.09 43.50 3.84
N GLN A 106 -8.58 42.27 3.64
CA GLN A 106 -9.26 41.48 4.67
C GLN A 106 -8.40 40.34 5.23
N TYR A 107 -7.46 39.79 4.45
CA TYR A 107 -6.64 38.66 4.89
C TYR A 107 -5.33 38.51 4.12
N GLN A 108 -4.40 37.77 4.72
CA GLN A 108 -3.18 37.28 4.08
C GLN A 108 -3.23 35.76 4.04
N LEU A 109 -3.04 35.18 2.85
CA LEU A 109 -2.97 33.74 2.64
C LEU A 109 -1.54 33.32 2.35
N LYS A 110 -0.97 32.47 3.20
CA LYS A 110 0.30 31.81 2.94
C LYS A 110 0.11 30.40 2.41
N ARG A 111 1.12 29.86 1.72
CA ARG A 111 1.15 28.44 1.34
C ARG A 111 0.92 27.50 2.52
N SER A 112 1.50 27.79 3.69
CA SER A 112 1.29 26.95 4.87
C SER A 112 -0.16 26.90 5.35
N ASP A 113 -0.96 27.94 5.09
CA ASP A 113 -2.39 27.95 5.45
C ASP A 113 -3.18 26.97 4.58
N VAL A 114 -2.87 26.95 3.28
CA VAL A 114 -3.43 26.00 2.31
C VAL A 114 -3.05 24.57 2.70
N TYR A 115 -1.77 24.31 3.00
CA TYR A 115 -1.31 22.99 3.44
C TYR A 115 -1.98 22.54 4.72
N LEU A 116 -2.07 23.41 5.72
CA LEU A 116 -2.69 23.05 6.98
C LEU A 116 -4.18 22.71 6.78
N ALA A 117 -4.89 23.51 5.98
CA ALA A 117 -6.28 23.23 5.64
C ALA A 117 -6.42 21.88 4.93
N ALA A 118 -5.66 21.66 3.85
CA ALA A 118 -5.70 20.43 3.05
C ALA A 118 -5.33 19.17 3.84
N MET A 119 -4.35 19.25 4.74
CA MET A 119 -3.98 18.10 5.59
C MET A 119 -5.06 17.79 6.61
N THR A 120 -5.62 18.82 7.26
CA THR A 120 -6.65 18.62 8.31
C THR A 120 -7.98 18.13 7.77
N MET A 121 -8.38 18.59 6.59
CA MET A 121 -9.50 18.03 5.83
C MET A 121 -9.20 18.11 4.34
N PRO A 122 -8.96 16.96 3.67
CA PRO A 122 -8.58 16.94 2.27
C PRO A 122 -9.68 17.55 1.40
N ALA A 123 -9.30 18.51 0.56
CA ALA A 123 -10.15 19.03 -0.51
C ALA A 123 -10.21 17.96 -1.61
N THR A 124 -11.06 16.96 -1.43
CA THR A 124 -11.15 15.81 -2.31
C THR A 124 -11.81 16.21 -3.62
N ILE A 125 -11.15 15.90 -4.74
CA ILE A 125 -11.79 15.89 -6.05
C ILE A 125 -12.87 14.81 -6.02
N VAL A 126 -14.08 15.16 -6.42
CA VAL A 126 -15.25 14.28 -6.42
C VAL A 126 -15.71 14.01 -7.85
N SER A 127 -16.45 12.93 -8.09
CA SER A 127 -17.19 12.77 -9.35
C SER A 127 -18.42 13.67 -9.38
N GLY A 128 -19.01 13.87 -10.57
CA GLY A 128 -20.28 14.60 -10.72
C GLY A 128 -21.42 14.02 -9.87
N CYS A 129 -21.57 12.68 -9.80
CA CYS A 129 -22.59 12.08 -8.94
C CYS A 129 -22.27 12.22 -7.46
N GLN A 130 -21.00 12.14 -7.06
CA GLN A 130 -20.59 12.40 -5.68
C GLN A 130 -20.89 13.85 -5.30
N LEU A 131 -20.60 14.81 -6.18
CA LEU A 131 -20.97 16.21 -5.98
C LEU A 131 -22.49 16.36 -5.85
N ASN A 132 -23.26 15.75 -6.76
CA ASN A 132 -24.73 15.80 -6.67
C ASN A 132 -25.24 15.19 -5.36
N TRP A 133 -24.69 14.06 -4.94
CA TRP A 133 -25.03 13.42 -3.66
C TRP A 133 -24.69 14.32 -2.47
N GLN A 134 -23.54 15.00 -2.48
CA GLN A 134 -23.19 15.98 -1.44
C GLN A 134 -24.20 17.14 -1.40
N ILE A 135 -24.61 17.63 -2.56
CA ILE A 135 -25.57 18.73 -2.69
C ILE A 135 -26.96 18.31 -2.20
N GLU A 136 -27.47 17.16 -2.66
CA GLU A 136 -28.83 16.70 -2.37
C GLU A 136 -28.98 16.07 -0.98
N GLU A 137 -28.12 15.11 -0.63
CA GLU A 137 -28.28 14.32 0.60
C GLU A 137 -27.65 14.99 1.82
N ASN A 138 -26.49 15.65 1.65
CA ASN A 138 -25.83 16.36 2.75
C ASN A 138 -26.16 17.86 2.81
N ALA A 139 -26.96 18.37 1.86
CA ALA A 139 -27.28 19.79 1.76
C ALA A 139 -26.02 20.67 1.76
N ALA A 140 -24.96 20.24 1.06
CA ALA A 140 -23.64 20.85 1.14
C ALA A 140 -23.58 22.32 0.70
N LEU A 141 -24.54 22.77 -0.12
CA LEU A 141 -24.67 24.19 -0.53
C LEU A 141 -25.56 25.03 0.41
N GLN A 142 -26.11 24.41 1.46
CA GLN A 142 -27.00 25.08 2.42
C GLN A 142 -26.47 25.01 3.86
N LYS A 143 -25.55 24.09 4.15
CA LYS A 143 -25.00 23.86 5.48
C LYS A 143 -23.48 23.77 5.45
N LEU A 144 -22.85 24.40 6.43
CA LEU A 144 -21.41 24.28 6.64
C LEU A 144 -21.07 22.86 7.09
N ASN A 145 -19.92 22.35 6.66
CA ASN A 145 -19.46 21.03 7.05
C ASN A 145 -19.37 20.90 8.59
N SER A 146 -19.96 19.83 9.13
CA SER A 146 -20.02 19.59 10.58
C SER A 146 -18.65 19.38 11.24
N GLU A 147 -17.64 18.96 10.48
CA GLU A 147 -16.27 18.75 10.97
C GLU A 147 -15.42 20.02 10.95
N LEU A 148 -15.98 21.17 10.53
CA LEU A 148 -15.27 22.44 10.56
C LEU A 148 -14.87 22.84 11.97
N LEU A 149 -13.69 23.46 12.07
CA LEU A 149 -13.25 24.08 13.31
C LEU A 149 -14.24 25.15 13.74
N VAL A 150 -14.56 25.14 15.03
CA VAL A 150 -15.48 26.13 15.66
C VAL A 150 -15.04 27.57 15.37
N THR A 151 -13.73 27.82 15.31
CA THR A 151 -13.17 29.13 14.96
C THR A 151 -13.43 29.51 13.51
N ALA A 152 -13.16 28.61 12.56
CA ALA A 152 -13.41 28.84 11.13
C ALA A 152 -14.90 29.05 10.85
N ARG A 153 -15.77 28.22 11.44
CA ARG A 153 -17.23 28.37 11.34
C ARG A 153 -17.69 29.73 11.87
N ARG A 154 -17.19 30.15 13.04
CA ARG A 154 -17.56 31.43 13.63
C ARG A 154 -17.08 32.61 12.78
N GLN A 155 -15.85 32.54 12.24
CA GLN A 155 -15.28 33.59 11.40
C GLN A 155 -16.09 33.76 10.12
N LEU A 156 -16.34 32.66 9.41
CA LEU A 156 -17.09 32.65 8.16
C LEU A 156 -18.48 33.26 8.33
N LEU A 157 -19.22 32.85 9.37
CA LEU A 157 -20.56 33.36 9.64
C LEU A 157 -20.57 34.83 10.07
N ALA A 158 -19.58 35.28 10.86
CA ALA A 158 -19.48 36.67 11.28
C ALA A 158 -19.17 37.59 10.09
N ASP A 159 -18.26 37.18 9.20
CA ASP A 159 -17.90 37.94 8.00
C ASP A 159 -19.04 37.95 6.98
N ALA A 160 -19.79 36.84 6.85
CA ALA A 160 -20.99 36.78 6.01
C ALA A 160 -22.11 37.69 6.56
N GLU A 161 -22.31 37.74 7.87
CA GLU A 161 -23.27 38.66 8.50
C GLU A 161 -22.88 40.12 8.26
N ALA A 162 -21.59 40.45 8.33
CA ALA A 162 -21.08 41.77 7.99
C ALA A 162 -21.29 42.15 6.51
N ALA A 163 -21.31 41.15 5.62
CA ALA A 163 -21.67 41.31 4.21
C ALA A 163 -23.19 41.37 3.95
N GLY A 164 -24.02 41.29 4.99
CA GLY A 164 -25.48 41.38 4.92
C GLY A 164 -26.21 40.03 4.76
N LEU A 165 -25.51 38.91 4.92
CA LEU A 165 -26.08 37.56 4.83
C LEU A 165 -26.45 37.04 6.22
N GLY A 166 -27.75 37.07 6.55
CA GLY A 166 -28.26 36.77 7.90
C GLY A 166 -28.52 35.29 8.21
N SER A 167 -28.23 34.36 7.29
CA SER A 167 -28.46 32.92 7.49
C SER A 167 -27.27 32.08 7.03
N GLU A 168 -27.06 30.92 7.67
CA GLU A 168 -26.00 29.98 7.28
C GLU A 168 -26.16 29.54 5.82
N SER A 169 -27.37 29.22 5.38
CA SER A 169 -27.63 28.83 3.99
C SER A 169 -27.25 29.93 3.01
N ALA A 170 -27.55 31.20 3.31
CA ALA A 170 -27.20 32.31 2.44
C ALA A 170 -25.67 32.51 2.38
N ALA A 171 -24.97 32.32 3.49
CA ALA A 171 -23.50 32.40 3.53
C ALA A 171 -22.83 31.29 2.71
N VAL A 172 -23.36 30.06 2.77
CA VAL A 172 -22.82 28.91 2.03
C VAL A 172 -23.10 29.05 0.53
N GLU A 173 -24.30 29.48 0.16
CA GLU A 173 -24.68 29.71 -1.24
C GLU A 173 -23.86 30.85 -1.87
N ASP A 174 -23.67 31.96 -1.16
CA ASP A 174 -22.79 33.07 -1.59
C ASP A 174 -21.34 32.59 -1.78
N LEU A 175 -20.83 31.77 -0.87
CA LEU A 175 -19.50 31.19 -0.98
C LEU A 175 -19.36 30.32 -2.24
N TRP A 176 -20.33 29.45 -2.52
CA TRP A 176 -20.34 28.62 -3.73
C TRP A 176 -20.36 29.48 -5.00
N GLN A 177 -21.24 30.48 -5.05
CA GLN A 177 -21.32 31.40 -6.20
C GLN A 177 -20.03 32.19 -6.41
N ALA A 178 -19.36 32.60 -5.33
CA ALA A 178 -18.05 33.24 -5.42
C ALA A 178 -17.00 32.29 -6.04
N CYS A 179 -16.94 31.02 -5.62
CA CYS A 179 -16.04 30.03 -6.22
C CYS A 179 -16.29 29.84 -7.72
N LEU A 180 -17.56 29.74 -8.14
CA LEU A 180 -17.94 29.64 -9.54
C LEU A 180 -17.52 30.88 -10.34
N SER A 181 -17.79 32.06 -9.80
CA SER A 181 -17.51 33.32 -10.47
C SER A 181 -16.02 33.54 -10.73
N VAL A 182 -15.14 33.22 -9.77
CA VAL A 182 -13.68 33.43 -9.97
C VAL A 182 -13.08 32.40 -10.91
N LEU A 183 -13.64 31.19 -10.97
CA LEU A 183 -13.27 30.16 -11.95
C LEU A 183 -13.92 30.35 -13.32
N ASN A 184 -14.80 31.36 -13.46
CA ASN A 184 -15.59 31.62 -14.67
C ASN A 184 -16.44 30.41 -15.11
N LEU A 185 -17.04 29.74 -14.11
CA LEU A 185 -17.93 28.60 -14.26
C LEU A 185 -19.38 29.02 -14.03
N SER A 186 -20.31 28.32 -14.69
CA SER A 186 -21.75 28.44 -14.47
C SER A 186 -22.29 27.12 -13.92
N TYR A 187 -23.25 27.22 -13.00
CA TYR A 187 -23.98 26.08 -12.46
C TYR A 187 -25.47 26.42 -12.42
N ASP A 188 -26.28 25.69 -13.17
CA ASP A 188 -27.73 25.75 -13.05
C ASP A 188 -28.25 24.59 -12.17
N PRO A 189 -28.77 24.85 -10.97
CA PRO A 189 -29.30 23.81 -10.09
C PRO A 189 -30.55 23.11 -10.65
N THR A 190 -31.17 23.66 -11.71
CA THR A 190 -32.30 23.01 -12.40
C THR A 190 -31.86 21.98 -13.44
N HIS A 191 -30.57 21.98 -13.81
CA HIS A 191 -29.95 21.12 -14.83
C HIS A 191 -28.71 20.41 -14.25
N PRO A 192 -28.88 19.45 -13.32
CA PRO A 192 -27.76 18.72 -12.70
C PRO A 192 -26.88 17.95 -13.71
N GLU A 193 -27.37 17.70 -14.92
CA GLU A 193 -26.59 17.18 -16.05
C GLU A 193 -25.43 18.09 -16.50
N GLU A 194 -25.44 19.38 -16.17
CA GLU A 194 -24.32 20.30 -16.46
C GLU A 194 -23.11 20.08 -15.53
N LEU A 195 -23.26 19.30 -14.44
CA LEU A 195 -22.15 18.92 -13.55
C LEU A 195 -21.13 17.97 -14.23
N PHE A 196 -21.48 17.39 -15.38
CA PHE A 196 -20.58 16.54 -16.16
C PHE A 196 -19.71 17.39 -17.09
N ASP A 197 -18.39 17.14 -17.12
CA ASP A 197 -17.40 17.81 -18.01
C ASP A 197 -17.82 17.88 -19.49
N LEU A 198 -18.69 16.96 -19.91
CA LEU A 198 -19.44 17.00 -21.13
C LEU A 198 -20.78 16.26 -20.91
N ALA A 199 -21.91 16.96 -20.93
CA ALA A 199 -23.22 16.33 -20.79
C ALA A 199 -23.39 15.22 -21.86
N PRO A 200 -23.98 14.06 -21.52
CA PRO A 200 -24.13 12.94 -22.46
C PRO A 200 -24.78 13.34 -23.79
N GLU A 201 -25.83 14.18 -23.74
CA GLU A 201 -26.57 14.66 -24.90
C GLU A 201 -25.70 15.61 -25.76
N LEU A 202 -24.89 16.45 -25.12
CA LEU A 202 -23.97 17.36 -25.80
C LEU A 202 -22.81 16.58 -26.43
N ALA A 203 -22.30 15.53 -25.76
CA ALA A 203 -21.29 14.64 -26.32
C ALA A 203 -21.81 13.93 -27.58
N GLU A 204 -23.06 13.45 -27.53
CA GLU A 204 -23.73 12.82 -28.66
C GLU A 204 -24.02 13.82 -29.78
N THR A 205 -24.36 15.06 -29.45
CA THR A 205 -24.57 16.15 -30.43
C THR A 205 -23.26 16.58 -31.08
N LEU A 206 -22.18 16.80 -30.31
CA LEU A 206 -20.86 17.14 -30.86
C LEU A 206 -20.29 16.01 -31.70
N LEU A 207 -20.50 14.76 -31.28
CA LEU A 207 -20.18 13.59 -32.09
C LEU A 207 -20.96 13.64 -33.42
N HIS A 208 -22.26 13.91 -33.36
CA HIS A 208 -23.11 14.03 -34.55
C HIS A 208 -22.65 15.17 -35.45
N ASP A 209 -22.33 16.36 -34.93
CA ASP A 209 -21.82 17.50 -35.68
C ASP A 209 -20.45 17.22 -36.33
N LEU A 210 -19.57 16.50 -35.62
CA LEU A 210 -18.29 16.03 -36.17
C LEU A 210 -18.50 15.00 -37.30
N MET A 211 -19.58 14.23 -37.25
CA MET A 211 -19.96 13.26 -38.28
C MET A 211 -20.72 13.90 -39.46
N ASP A 212 -21.62 14.85 -39.21
CA ASP A 212 -22.51 15.47 -40.19
C ASP A 212 -21.92 16.71 -40.87
N GLY A 213 -20.96 17.41 -40.24
CA GLY A 213 -20.15 18.45 -40.88
C GLY A 213 -19.24 17.93 -42.01
N SER A 214 -19.35 16.65 -42.35
CA SER A 214 -18.55 15.93 -43.33
C SER A 214 -19.34 15.54 -44.60
N ASP A 215 -20.06 16.50 -45.20
CA ASP A 215 -20.48 16.41 -46.63
C ASP A 215 -19.28 16.25 -47.59
N ASN A 216 -18.04 16.34 -47.08
CA ASN A 216 -16.84 15.77 -47.71
C ASN A 216 -16.40 14.51 -46.95
N GLN A 217 -16.56 13.34 -47.58
CA GLN A 217 -16.07 12.01 -47.13
C GLN A 217 -14.57 11.94 -46.75
N ALA A 218 -13.80 13.01 -46.95
CA ALA A 218 -12.38 13.10 -46.64
C ALA A 218 -12.07 13.39 -45.15
N ASN A 219 -12.98 14.02 -44.38
CA ASN A 219 -12.67 14.44 -43.00
C ASN A 219 -13.06 13.43 -41.91
N SER A 220 -14.15 12.67 -42.08
CA SER A 220 -14.54 11.63 -41.10
C SER A 220 -13.56 10.46 -41.08
N GLN A 221 -12.90 10.18 -42.20
CA GLN A 221 -11.79 9.23 -42.26
C GLN A 221 -10.56 9.71 -41.46
N SER A 222 -10.35 11.03 -41.32
CA SER A 222 -9.20 11.60 -40.62
C SER A 222 -9.25 11.35 -39.11
N SER A 223 -10.39 11.60 -38.45
CA SER A 223 -10.51 11.43 -36.99
C SER A 223 -10.41 9.98 -36.54
N SER A 224 -11.05 9.04 -37.26
CA SER A 224 -10.94 7.62 -36.95
C SER A 224 -9.53 7.08 -37.18
N GLN A 225 -8.83 7.57 -38.22
CA GLN A 225 -7.43 7.22 -38.47
C GLN A 225 -6.48 7.77 -37.41
N LEU A 226 -6.74 8.98 -36.90
CA LEU A 226 -5.97 9.58 -35.81
C LEU A 226 -6.16 8.81 -34.49
N MET A 227 -7.40 8.41 -34.18
CA MET A 227 -7.70 7.54 -33.04
C MET A 227 -6.97 6.21 -33.14
N GLU A 228 -7.06 5.55 -34.29
CA GLU A 228 -6.38 4.27 -34.55
C GLU A 228 -4.85 4.41 -34.41
N HIS A 229 -4.26 5.44 -35.01
CA HIS A 229 -2.84 5.71 -34.92
C HIS A 229 -2.39 5.97 -33.48
N SER A 230 -3.15 6.78 -32.73
CA SER A 230 -2.88 7.07 -31.32
C SER A 230 -2.97 5.81 -30.45
N ALA A 231 -3.99 4.97 -30.67
CA ALA A 231 -4.15 3.70 -29.99
C ALA A 231 -2.98 2.74 -30.28
N HIS A 232 -2.56 2.61 -31.54
CA HIS A 232 -1.43 1.76 -31.91
C HIS A 232 -0.12 2.24 -31.29
N GLN A 233 0.14 3.55 -31.32
CA GLN A 233 1.32 4.13 -30.68
C GLN A 233 1.33 3.83 -29.18
N ARG A 234 0.20 4.06 -28.50
CA ARG A 234 0.07 3.82 -27.06
C ARG A 234 0.26 2.35 -26.69
N LEU A 235 -0.30 1.44 -27.48
CA LEU A 235 -0.11 -0.01 -27.31
C LEU A 235 1.37 -0.40 -27.44
N ASP A 236 2.07 0.13 -28.46
CA ASP A 236 3.49 -0.14 -28.66
C ASP A 236 4.36 0.44 -27.52
N GLU A 237 4.04 1.63 -27.02
CA GLU A 237 4.69 2.22 -25.83
C GLU A 237 4.54 1.33 -24.59
N MET A 238 3.33 0.83 -24.32
CA MET A 238 3.08 -0.08 -23.19
C MET A 238 3.85 -1.39 -23.35
N MET A 239 3.90 -1.94 -24.56
CA MET A 239 4.59 -3.21 -24.83
C MET A 239 6.12 -3.12 -24.73
N VAL A 240 6.72 -1.98 -25.10
CA VAL A 240 8.18 -1.75 -24.97
C VAL A 240 8.63 -1.69 -23.51
N GLN A 241 7.74 -1.32 -22.58
CA GLN A 241 8.07 -1.26 -21.15
C GLN A 241 8.22 -2.65 -20.49
N LEU A 242 7.78 -3.74 -21.14
CA LEU A 242 7.90 -5.08 -20.58
C LEU A 242 9.37 -5.52 -20.47
N GLY A 243 9.79 -5.82 -19.24
CA GLY A 243 11.14 -6.20 -18.85
C GLY A 243 12.13 -5.03 -18.69
N GLN A 244 11.72 -3.79 -18.96
CA GLN A 244 12.47 -2.58 -18.59
C GLN A 244 11.93 -1.93 -17.30
N GLY A 245 10.60 -1.95 -17.12
CA GLY A 245 9.95 -1.42 -15.91
C GLY A 245 8.61 -2.06 -15.58
N LYS A 246 8.08 -2.92 -16.45
CA LYS A 246 6.78 -3.59 -16.31
C LYS A 246 6.85 -5.08 -16.62
N THR A 247 5.87 -5.83 -16.15
CA THR A 247 5.65 -7.27 -16.39
C THR A 247 4.37 -7.51 -17.20
N MET A 248 4.03 -8.77 -17.49
CA MET A 248 2.77 -9.11 -18.13
C MET A 248 1.60 -8.80 -17.19
N ARG A 249 1.78 -9.03 -15.89
CA ARG A 249 0.87 -8.53 -14.85
C ARG A 249 0.57 -7.04 -15.00
N ASP A 250 1.60 -6.18 -15.08
CA ASP A 250 1.40 -4.72 -15.19
C ASP A 250 0.62 -4.36 -16.47
N LEU A 251 0.91 -5.02 -17.60
CA LEU A 251 0.19 -4.80 -18.85
C LEU A 251 -1.30 -5.20 -18.73
N LEU A 252 -1.58 -6.37 -18.15
CA LEU A 252 -2.96 -6.86 -18.01
C LEU A 252 -3.74 -6.08 -16.97
N LEU A 253 -3.11 -5.67 -15.86
CA LEU A 253 -3.72 -4.78 -14.87
C LEU A 253 -4.16 -3.47 -15.51
N SER A 254 -3.32 -2.88 -16.38
CA SER A 254 -3.65 -1.68 -17.14
C SER A 254 -4.77 -1.86 -18.18
N LEU A 255 -5.17 -3.08 -18.53
CA LEU A 255 -6.19 -3.35 -19.57
C LEU A 255 -7.47 -4.00 -19.03
N THR A 256 -7.40 -4.60 -17.85
CA THR A 256 -8.50 -5.36 -17.25
C THR A 256 -8.90 -4.84 -15.87
N GLY A 257 -8.01 -4.09 -15.19
CA GLY A 257 -8.18 -3.71 -13.79
C GLY A 257 -7.97 -4.85 -12.80
N GLU A 258 -7.62 -6.06 -13.25
CA GLU A 258 -7.43 -7.24 -12.41
C GLU A 258 -5.93 -7.53 -12.21
N ASP A 259 -5.51 -7.68 -10.95
CA ASP A 259 -4.13 -8.01 -10.59
C ASP A 259 -3.92 -9.53 -10.53
N LEU A 260 -3.04 -10.06 -11.39
CA LEU A 260 -2.67 -11.48 -11.39
C LEU A 260 -2.15 -11.95 -10.03
N LEU A 261 -1.50 -11.08 -9.25
CA LEU A 261 -0.95 -11.45 -7.95
C LEU A 261 -2.01 -11.78 -6.91
N ASP A 262 -3.25 -11.35 -7.07
CA ASP A 262 -4.33 -11.69 -6.13
C ASP A 262 -4.60 -13.21 -6.13
N ASN A 263 -4.42 -13.85 -7.28
CA ASN A 263 -4.59 -15.30 -7.43
C ASN A 263 -3.26 -16.07 -7.26
N ILE A 264 -2.14 -15.49 -7.70
CA ILE A 264 -0.82 -16.15 -7.63
C ILE A 264 -0.31 -16.22 -6.18
N ARG A 265 -0.46 -15.15 -5.39
CA ARG A 265 0.11 -15.06 -4.03
C ARG A 265 -0.39 -16.16 -3.11
N PRO A 266 -1.71 -16.39 -2.94
CA PRO A 266 -2.20 -17.40 -2.01
C PRO A 266 -1.73 -18.82 -2.37
N GLN A 267 -1.63 -19.11 -3.67
CA GLN A 267 -1.18 -20.41 -4.15
C GLN A 267 0.32 -20.61 -3.90
N LEU A 268 1.14 -19.65 -4.33
CA LEU A 268 2.59 -19.74 -4.24
C LEU A 268 3.07 -19.72 -2.77
N VAL A 269 2.53 -18.83 -1.95
CA VAL A 269 2.90 -18.69 -0.53
C VAL A 269 2.58 -19.96 0.25
N ARG A 270 1.43 -20.59 -0.02
CA ARG A 270 1.05 -21.85 0.63
C ARG A 270 2.04 -22.97 0.31
N VAL A 271 2.42 -23.14 -0.96
CA VAL A 271 3.34 -24.20 -1.37
C VAL A 271 4.77 -23.92 -0.89
N LEU A 272 5.23 -22.67 -0.97
CA LEU A 272 6.54 -22.27 -0.42
C LEU A 272 6.61 -22.45 1.09
N GLY A 273 5.55 -22.10 1.83
CA GLY A 273 5.48 -22.29 3.27
C GLY A 273 5.58 -23.77 3.66
N ASN A 274 5.00 -24.68 2.88
CA ASN A 274 5.13 -26.11 3.08
C ASN A 274 6.52 -26.64 2.68
N PHE A 275 7.05 -26.20 1.53
CA PHE A 275 8.36 -26.64 1.04
C PHE A 275 9.52 -26.19 1.95
N LEU A 276 9.41 -25.00 2.53
CA LEU A 276 10.43 -24.42 3.42
C LEU A 276 10.16 -24.71 4.90
N ASP A 277 9.15 -25.52 5.22
CA ASP A 277 8.83 -25.88 6.60
C ASP A 277 9.95 -26.72 7.22
N GLN A 278 10.33 -26.38 8.44
CA GLN A 278 11.39 -27.05 9.20
C GLN A 278 10.82 -28.16 10.11
N GLY A 279 9.67 -28.73 9.75
CA GLY A 279 8.95 -29.72 10.55
C GLY A 279 8.12 -29.09 11.69
N VAL A 280 7.73 -27.82 11.53
CA VAL A 280 6.79 -27.16 12.46
C VAL A 280 5.37 -27.60 12.15
N SER A 281 5.04 -27.77 10.87
CA SER A 281 3.77 -28.30 10.41
C SER A 281 3.67 -29.80 10.68
N SER A 282 2.47 -30.24 11.06
CA SER A 282 2.14 -31.66 11.12
C SER A 282 1.91 -32.28 9.74
N TRP A 283 1.63 -31.45 8.74
CA TRP A 283 1.55 -31.85 7.36
C TRP A 283 2.94 -31.79 6.76
N GLN A 284 3.62 -32.94 6.72
CA GLN A 284 4.93 -33.05 6.09
C GLN A 284 4.77 -33.39 4.61
N ALA A 285 5.51 -32.67 3.77
CA ALA A 285 5.58 -32.95 2.35
C ALA A 285 6.47 -34.18 2.09
N ASP A 286 6.00 -35.11 1.27
CA ASP A 286 6.85 -36.17 0.73
C ASP A 286 7.66 -35.59 -0.43
N PHE A 287 8.94 -35.32 -0.16
CA PHE A 287 9.88 -34.87 -1.19
C PHE A 287 10.36 -36.09 -1.99
N SER A 288 9.73 -36.35 -3.14
CA SER A 288 10.36 -37.19 -4.17
C SER A 288 11.60 -36.49 -4.73
N GLU A 289 12.61 -37.23 -5.21
CA GLU A 289 13.84 -36.68 -5.79
C GLU A 289 13.57 -35.45 -6.71
N GLY A 290 13.98 -34.25 -6.27
CA GLY A 290 13.76 -33.00 -7.00
C GLY A 290 13.71 -31.76 -6.09
N GLY A 291 14.01 -30.59 -6.65
CA GLY A 291 13.90 -29.30 -5.96
C GLY A 291 12.45 -28.76 -5.89
N PHE A 292 12.30 -27.47 -5.56
CA PHE A 292 11.00 -26.81 -5.39
C PHE A 292 10.11 -26.91 -6.63
N TYR A 293 10.70 -26.84 -7.82
CA TYR A 293 9.98 -26.88 -9.09
C TYR A 293 9.19 -28.20 -9.27
N HIS A 294 9.86 -29.33 -9.01
CA HIS A 294 9.23 -30.64 -9.13
C HIS A 294 8.18 -30.87 -8.04
N PHE A 295 8.46 -30.45 -6.82
CA PHE A 295 7.51 -30.50 -5.71
C PHE A 295 6.24 -29.69 -6.01
N TRP A 296 6.39 -28.47 -6.52
CA TRP A 296 5.26 -27.65 -6.90
C TRP A 296 4.49 -28.28 -8.07
N ARG A 297 5.18 -28.78 -9.11
CA ARG A 297 4.53 -29.40 -10.28
C ARG A 297 3.65 -30.59 -9.91
N SER A 298 4.11 -31.47 -9.00
CA SER A 298 3.33 -32.64 -8.56
C SER A 298 2.09 -32.23 -7.76
N GLN A 299 2.21 -31.23 -6.89
CA GLN A 299 1.10 -30.70 -6.11
C GLN A 299 0.08 -30.00 -7.02
N ALA A 300 0.57 -29.09 -7.87
CA ALA A 300 -0.26 -28.28 -8.75
C ALA A 300 -1.07 -29.11 -9.74
N ALA A 301 -0.51 -30.21 -10.29
CA ALA A 301 -1.23 -31.08 -11.22
C ALA A 301 -2.50 -31.72 -10.64
N SER A 302 -2.57 -31.89 -9.31
CA SER A 302 -3.71 -32.50 -8.61
C SER A 302 -4.54 -31.53 -7.76
N ASP A 303 -4.21 -30.24 -7.79
CA ASP A 303 -4.83 -29.25 -6.91
C ASP A 303 -6.23 -28.83 -7.42
N PRO A 304 -7.31 -29.02 -6.66
CA PRO A 304 -8.65 -28.57 -7.08
C PRO A 304 -8.79 -27.04 -7.12
N ILE A 305 -7.82 -26.27 -6.62
CA ILE A 305 -7.86 -24.80 -6.64
C ILE A 305 -7.93 -24.22 -8.06
N TRP A 306 -7.41 -24.93 -9.06
CA TRP A 306 -7.46 -24.51 -10.47
C TRP A 306 -8.91 -24.44 -10.95
N GLN A 307 -9.68 -25.50 -10.68
CA GLN A 307 -11.10 -25.57 -11.03
C GLN A 307 -11.92 -24.53 -10.26
N LEU A 308 -11.63 -24.34 -8.97
CA LEU A 308 -12.30 -23.33 -8.15
C LEU A 308 -11.99 -21.90 -8.62
N SER A 309 -10.81 -21.68 -9.21
CA SER A 309 -10.40 -20.41 -9.83
C SER A 309 -10.93 -20.24 -11.26
N GLY A 310 -11.76 -21.17 -11.76
CA GLY A 310 -12.33 -21.12 -13.10
C GLY A 310 -11.35 -21.43 -14.24
N ILE A 311 -10.18 -22.00 -13.92
CA ILE A 311 -9.18 -22.38 -14.92
C ILE A 311 -9.51 -23.79 -15.40
N GLU A 312 -10.04 -23.92 -16.61
CA GLU A 312 -10.33 -25.20 -17.25
C GLU A 312 -9.10 -25.77 -17.97
N GLY A 313 -9.01 -27.10 -18.07
CA GLY A 313 -7.93 -27.74 -18.82
C GLY A 313 -6.51 -27.56 -18.24
N TRP A 314 -6.38 -27.11 -16.98
CA TRP A 314 -5.08 -26.80 -16.32
C TRP A 314 -4.05 -27.94 -16.44
N GLN A 315 -4.50 -29.19 -16.47
CA GLN A 315 -3.65 -30.38 -16.64
C GLN A 315 -2.77 -30.30 -17.91
N GLN A 316 -3.30 -29.78 -19.01
CA GLN A 316 -2.56 -29.62 -20.28
C GLN A 316 -1.41 -28.62 -20.15
N HIS A 317 -1.55 -27.62 -19.28
CA HIS A 317 -0.49 -26.65 -19.01
C HIS A 317 0.74 -27.28 -18.32
N PHE A 318 0.55 -28.41 -17.63
CA PHE A 318 1.62 -29.14 -16.94
C PHE A 318 2.25 -30.25 -17.79
N GLU A 319 1.54 -30.78 -18.78
CA GLU A 319 2.07 -31.77 -19.73
C GLU A 319 3.15 -31.17 -20.65
N LEU A 320 3.01 -29.89 -21.00
CA LEU A 320 3.92 -29.16 -21.88
C LEU A 320 5.17 -28.61 -21.18
N MET A 321 5.29 -28.79 -19.86
CA MET A 321 6.42 -28.28 -19.09
C MET A 321 7.65 -29.15 -19.24
N ASP A 322 8.79 -28.51 -19.48
CA ASP A 322 10.10 -29.13 -19.48
C ASP A 322 10.42 -29.74 -18.11
N ASN A 323 11.24 -30.80 -18.08
CA ASN A 323 11.71 -31.34 -16.81
C ASN A 323 12.79 -30.46 -16.16
N ASP A 324 13.54 -29.69 -16.95
CA ASP A 324 14.54 -28.75 -16.44
C ASP A 324 13.86 -27.38 -16.16
N PRO A 325 13.95 -26.86 -14.92
CA PRO A 325 13.42 -25.53 -14.59
C PRO A 325 14.06 -24.41 -15.44
N LEU A 326 15.34 -24.54 -15.82
CA LEU A 326 16.01 -23.54 -16.66
C LEU A 326 15.41 -23.49 -18.06
N GLU A 327 15.16 -24.65 -18.67
CA GLU A 327 14.51 -24.72 -19.99
C GLU A 327 13.05 -24.24 -19.92
N THR A 328 12.37 -24.49 -18.80
CA THR A 328 11.02 -23.94 -18.53
C THR A 328 11.05 -22.40 -18.56
N ILE A 329 12.02 -21.76 -17.91
CA ILE A 329 12.15 -20.29 -17.95
C ILE A 329 12.29 -19.79 -19.40
N ILE A 330 13.16 -20.44 -20.19
CA ILE A 330 13.40 -20.07 -21.59
C ILE A 330 12.12 -20.23 -22.41
N SER A 331 11.43 -21.37 -22.29
CA SER A 331 10.24 -21.68 -23.08
C SER A 331 9.06 -20.77 -22.73
N GLU A 332 8.88 -20.42 -21.46
CA GLU A 332 7.85 -19.46 -21.03
C GLU A 332 8.14 -18.03 -21.52
N LEU A 333 9.37 -17.53 -21.37
CA LEU A 333 9.74 -16.18 -21.84
C LEU A 333 9.58 -16.05 -23.38
N GLN A 334 9.94 -17.10 -24.12
CA GLN A 334 9.73 -17.17 -25.57
C GLN A 334 8.24 -17.22 -25.92
N ARG A 335 7.45 -18.03 -25.22
CA ARG A 335 6.00 -18.17 -25.46
C ARG A 335 5.26 -16.85 -25.18
N MET A 336 5.68 -16.11 -24.17
CA MET A 336 5.12 -14.78 -23.86
C MET A 336 5.50 -13.73 -24.92
N GLY A 337 6.57 -13.96 -25.69
CA GLY A 337 7.06 -13.04 -26.73
C GLY A 337 7.95 -11.92 -26.18
N VAL A 338 8.52 -12.08 -24.98
CA VAL A 338 9.42 -11.08 -24.39
C VAL A 338 10.75 -11.07 -25.15
N ALA A 339 11.23 -9.89 -25.56
CA ALA A 339 12.51 -9.76 -26.25
C ALA A 339 13.68 -10.23 -25.36
N GLN A 340 14.63 -10.99 -25.93
CA GLN A 340 15.74 -11.61 -25.17
C GLN A 340 16.58 -10.59 -24.38
N GLU A 341 16.74 -9.37 -24.92
CA GLU A 341 17.42 -8.26 -24.27
C GLU A 341 16.75 -7.78 -22.98
N HIS A 342 15.48 -8.12 -22.75
CA HIS A 342 14.71 -7.73 -21.58
C HIS A 342 14.48 -8.88 -20.58
N TRP A 343 14.97 -10.09 -20.86
CA TRP A 343 14.76 -11.25 -19.98
C TRP A 343 15.33 -11.05 -18.57
N THR A 344 16.52 -10.46 -18.45
CA THR A 344 17.15 -10.18 -17.16
C THR A 344 16.29 -9.27 -16.29
N GLY A 345 15.87 -8.11 -16.82
CA GLY A 345 15.02 -7.17 -16.09
C GLY A 345 13.63 -7.72 -15.79
N TYR A 346 13.11 -8.58 -16.67
CA TYR A 346 11.84 -9.28 -16.43
C TYR A 346 11.93 -10.24 -15.22
N LEU A 347 12.96 -11.08 -15.17
CA LEU A 347 13.19 -12.01 -14.06
C LEU A 347 13.45 -11.28 -12.74
N GLU A 348 14.21 -10.17 -12.79
CA GLU A 348 14.44 -9.30 -11.63
C GLU A 348 13.13 -8.74 -11.09
N ARG A 349 12.26 -8.22 -11.97
CA ARG A 349 10.96 -7.70 -11.57
C ARG A 349 10.06 -8.77 -10.95
N LEU A 350 10.00 -9.96 -11.56
CA LEU A 350 9.26 -11.09 -10.98
C LEU A 350 9.75 -11.49 -9.59
N ALA A 351 11.06 -11.40 -9.35
CA ALA A 351 11.64 -11.69 -8.05
C ALA A 351 11.28 -10.60 -7.02
N LEU A 352 11.21 -9.33 -7.44
CA LEU A 352 10.88 -8.18 -6.60
C LEU A 352 9.40 -8.05 -6.22
N GLU A 353 8.50 -8.81 -6.86
CA GLU A 353 7.07 -8.79 -6.51
C GLU A 353 6.74 -9.46 -5.17
N LEU A 354 7.59 -10.39 -4.72
CA LEU A 354 7.46 -11.07 -3.42
C LEU A 354 8.81 -11.08 -2.68
N PRO A 355 9.37 -9.92 -2.35
CA PRO A 355 10.78 -9.78 -1.97
C PRO A 355 11.14 -10.55 -0.69
N GLY A 356 10.18 -10.78 0.20
CA GLY A 356 10.38 -11.63 1.39
C GLY A 356 10.55 -13.12 1.05
N TRP A 357 9.67 -13.67 0.21
CA TRP A 357 9.74 -15.09 -0.18
C TRP A 357 10.86 -15.36 -1.17
N SER A 358 11.03 -14.51 -2.19
CA SER A 358 12.13 -14.63 -3.16
C SER A 358 13.49 -14.41 -2.49
N GLY A 359 13.60 -13.44 -1.58
CA GLY A 359 14.80 -13.22 -0.77
C GLY A 359 15.14 -14.44 0.10
N MET A 360 14.16 -15.05 0.75
CA MET A 360 14.37 -16.27 1.52
C MET A 360 14.84 -17.45 0.64
N VAL A 361 14.26 -17.62 -0.55
CA VAL A 361 14.69 -18.66 -1.50
C VAL A 361 16.12 -18.41 -1.96
N LEU A 362 16.46 -17.18 -2.36
CA LEU A 362 17.81 -16.81 -2.80
C LEU A 362 18.83 -17.02 -1.67
N TRP A 363 18.48 -16.62 -0.45
CA TRP A 363 19.35 -16.81 0.71
C TRP A 363 19.64 -18.30 0.93
N ARG A 364 18.62 -19.17 0.86
CA ARG A 364 18.79 -20.63 0.99
C ARG A 364 19.56 -21.25 -0.18
N HIS A 365 19.38 -20.73 -1.40
CA HIS A 365 20.18 -21.12 -2.56
C HIS A 365 21.68 -20.88 -2.34
N ASN A 366 22.03 -19.76 -1.71
CA ASN A 366 23.41 -19.42 -1.35
C ASN A 366 23.92 -20.14 -0.09
N ASN A 367 23.03 -20.60 0.79
CA ASN A 367 23.35 -21.23 2.09
C ASN A 367 22.83 -22.67 2.19
N ARG A 368 23.28 -23.55 1.29
CA ARG A 368 22.78 -24.94 1.15
C ARG A 368 22.90 -25.80 2.40
N ASP A 369 23.90 -25.53 3.25
CA ASP A 369 24.17 -26.31 4.46
C ASP A 369 23.37 -25.81 5.69
N TYR A 370 22.56 -24.75 5.54
CA TYR A 370 21.82 -24.16 6.65
C TYR A 370 20.61 -25.01 7.07
N GLU A 371 20.68 -25.56 8.29
CA GLU A 371 19.58 -26.26 8.99
C GLU A 371 18.82 -27.25 8.11
N SER A 372 19.55 -28.25 7.60
CA SER A 372 19.11 -29.43 6.85
C SER A 372 17.60 -29.49 6.54
N LEU A 373 17.19 -28.83 5.46
CA LEU A 373 15.91 -29.12 4.80
C LEU A 373 16.02 -30.46 4.09
N ALA A 374 14.87 -31.11 3.88
CA ALA A 374 14.82 -32.41 3.19
C ALA A 374 15.14 -32.32 1.68
N ALA A 375 15.03 -31.14 1.06
CA ALA A 375 15.28 -30.91 -0.36
C ALA A 375 16.14 -29.65 -0.61
N PRO A 376 16.94 -29.62 -1.69
CA PRO A 376 17.72 -28.44 -2.07
C PRO A 376 16.81 -27.30 -2.53
N VAL A 377 17.19 -26.07 -2.19
CA VAL A 377 16.48 -24.84 -2.59
C VAL A 377 17.28 -24.13 -3.66
N GLU A 378 16.69 -23.94 -4.84
CA GLU A 378 17.35 -23.28 -5.97
C GLU A 378 16.51 -22.10 -6.47
N MET A 379 17.14 -20.94 -6.72
CA MET A 379 16.41 -19.76 -7.18
C MET A 379 15.81 -19.94 -8.59
N VAL A 380 16.44 -20.79 -9.41
CA VAL A 380 15.92 -21.16 -10.74
C VAL A 380 14.56 -21.85 -10.64
N ASP A 381 14.34 -22.66 -9.60
CA ASP A 381 13.07 -23.35 -9.38
C ASP A 381 11.95 -22.34 -9.09
N TYR A 382 12.22 -21.38 -8.20
CA TYR A 382 11.26 -20.34 -7.83
C TYR A 382 10.87 -19.48 -9.04
N LEU A 383 11.84 -19.04 -9.83
CA LEU A 383 11.58 -18.23 -11.03
C LEU A 383 10.80 -19.02 -12.09
N ALA A 384 11.12 -20.29 -12.30
CA ALA A 384 10.37 -21.16 -13.20
C ALA A 384 8.91 -21.28 -12.75
N VAL A 385 8.67 -21.57 -11.47
CA VAL A 385 7.30 -21.64 -10.92
C VAL A 385 6.57 -20.30 -11.05
N ARG A 386 7.23 -19.16 -10.74
CA ARG A 386 6.62 -17.83 -10.90
C ARG A 386 6.21 -17.58 -12.35
N LEU A 387 7.08 -17.80 -13.33
CA LEU A 387 6.76 -17.60 -14.75
C LEU A 387 5.59 -18.47 -15.20
N VAL A 388 5.57 -19.75 -14.81
CA VAL A 388 4.48 -20.66 -15.17
C VAL A 388 3.15 -20.20 -14.57
N LEU A 389 3.16 -19.75 -13.29
CA LEU A 389 1.97 -19.18 -12.64
C LEU A 389 1.50 -17.90 -13.33
N GLU A 390 2.41 -16.98 -13.65
CA GLU A 390 2.05 -15.76 -14.41
C GLU A 390 1.41 -16.13 -15.74
N ARG A 391 2.01 -17.05 -16.50
CA ARG A 391 1.50 -17.51 -17.79
C ARG A 391 0.11 -18.15 -17.68
N ILE A 392 -0.14 -19.02 -16.70
CA ILE A 392 -1.46 -19.66 -16.52
C ILE A 392 -2.53 -18.62 -16.19
N HIS A 393 -2.26 -17.74 -15.23
CA HIS A 393 -3.23 -16.71 -14.81
C HIS A 393 -3.43 -15.64 -15.89
N ALA A 394 -2.37 -15.23 -16.59
CA ALA A 394 -2.45 -14.34 -17.73
C ALA A 394 -3.27 -14.98 -18.86
N HIS A 395 -3.06 -16.26 -19.16
CA HIS A 395 -3.82 -16.98 -20.18
C HIS A 395 -5.31 -17.03 -19.83
N ASN A 396 -5.65 -17.38 -18.59
CA ASN A 396 -7.02 -17.41 -18.13
C ASN A 396 -7.69 -16.03 -18.24
N LEU A 397 -7.00 -14.97 -17.83
CA LEU A 397 -7.54 -13.60 -17.91
C LEU A 397 -7.70 -13.15 -19.37
N CYS A 398 -6.74 -13.43 -20.24
CA CYS A 398 -6.84 -13.15 -21.67
C CYS A 398 -7.97 -13.96 -22.34
N ALA A 399 -8.15 -15.22 -21.97
CA ALA A 399 -9.22 -16.06 -22.49
C ALA A 399 -10.60 -15.52 -22.06
N GLN A 400 -10.75 -15.10 -20.81
CA GLN A 400 -11.99 -14.55 -20.27
C GLN A 400 -12.36 -13.19 -20.87
N HIS A 401 -11.39 -12.29 -21.05
CA HIS A 401 -11.67 -10.92 -21.49
C HIS A 401 -11.58 -10.71 -23.00
N PHE A 402 -10.72 -11.45 -23.69
CA PHE A 402 -10.38 -11.19 -25.10
C PHE A 402 -10.51 -12.44 -25.98
N ASN A 403 -10.70 -13.62 -25.39
CA ASN A 403 -10.71 -14.91 -26.10
C ASN A 403 -9.42 -15.15 -26.92
N ILE A 404 -8.27 -14.79 -26.35
CA ILE A 404 -6.95 -14.97 -26.98
C ILE A 404 -5.93 -15.61 -26.03
N GLU A 405 -4.82 -16.12 -26.59
CA GLU A 405 -3.66 -16.53 -25.81
C GLU A 405 -2.90 -15.33 -25.21
N SER A 406 -2.30 -15.52 -24.03
CA SER A 406 -1.46 -14.53 -23.33
C SER A 406 -0.05 -14.44 -23.92
N SER A 407 0.06 -14.02 -25.19
CA SER A 407 1.33 -13.67 -25.83
C SER A 407 1.28 -12.24 -26.37
N LEU A 408 2.43 -11.56 -26.35
CA LEU A 408 2.53 -10.17 -26.82
C LEU A 408 2.13 -10.03 -28.30
N ASP A 409 2.45 -11.03 -29.13
CA ASP A 409 2.08 -11.03 -30.54
C ASP A 409 0.56 -11.12 -30.74
N MET A 410 -0.11 -11.99 -29.97
CA MET A 410 -1.56 -12.15 -30.06
C MET A 410 -2.30 -10.93 -29.51
N MET A 411 -1.85 -10.39 -28.38
CA MET A 411 -2.38 -9.14 -27.83
C MET A 411 -2.20 -7.97 -28.80
N ARG A 412 -1.01 -7.87 -29.44
CA ARG A 412 -0.75 -6.85 -30.45
C ARG A 412 -1.68 -7.00 -31.66
N TRP A 413 -1.85 -8.22 -32.17
CA TRP A 413 -2.76 -8.49 -33.27
C TRP A 413 -4.22 -8.14 -32.91
N TYR A 414 -4.68 -8.55 -31.73
CA TYR A 414 -6.04 -8.32 -31.24
C TYR A 414 -6.34 -6.82 -31.09
N PHE A 415 -5.53 -6.10 -30.31
CA PHE A 415 -5.79 -4.68 -30.01
C PHE A 415 -5.47 -3.74 -31.17
N ARG A 416 -4.65 -4.14 -32.14
CA ARG A 416 -4.53 -3.36 -33.39
C ARG A 416 -5.81 -3.45 -34.23
N ARG A 417 -6.50 -4.58 -34.20
CA ARG A 417 -7.78 -4.77 -34.89
C ARG A 417 -8.96 -4.17 -34.11
N GLN A 418 -8.94 -4.30 -32.79
CA GLN A 418 -9.92 -3.75 -31.83
C GLN A 418 -9.33 -2.54 -31.09
N TYR A 419 -8.91 -1.52 -31.85
CA TYR A 419 -8.25 -0.32 -31.29
C TYR A 419 -9.22 0.52 -30.45
N ASP A 420 -10.51 0.44 -30.76
CA ASP A 420 -11.60 1.08 -30.04
C ASP A 420 -11.78 0.45 -28.65
N GLU A 421 -11.81 -0.88 -28.55
CA GLU A 421 -11.80 -1.58 -27.26
C GLU A 421 -10.55 -1.25 -26.44
N PHE A 422 -9.37 -1.27 -27.07
CA PHE A 422 -8.11 -0.87 -26.43
C PHE A 422 -8.21 0.54 -25.84
N THR A 423 -8.69 1.51 -26.63
CA THR A 423 -8.80 2.92 -26.21
C THR A 423 -9.71 3.07 -25.01
N VAL A 424 -10.85 2.37 -24.99
CA VAL A 424 -11.79 2.42 -23.86
C VAL A 424 -11.17 1.81 -22.61
N ARG A 425 -10.54 0.63 -22.71
CA ARG A 425 -9.91 -0.05 -21.56
C ARG A 425 -8.74 0.75 -21.01
N GLU A 426 -7.89 1.29 -21.89
CA GLU A 426 -6.76 2.14 -21.51
C GLU A 426 -7.24 3.37 -20.75
N ALA A 427 -8.27 4.04 -21.26
CA ALA A 427 -8.84 5.23 -20.63
C ALA A 427 -9.50 4.93 -19.28
N LEU A 428 -10.19 3.79 -19.16
CA LEU A 428 -10.88 3.39 -17.94
C LEU A 428 -9.93 3.04 -16.80
N PHE A 429 -8.84 2.32 -17.08
CA PHE A 429 -7.95 1.78 -16.05
C PHE A 429 -6.68 2.61 -15.80
N ASN A 430 -6.32 3.52 -16.71
CA ASN A 430 -5.10 4.33 -16.60
C ASN A 430 -5.35 5.84 -16.59
N GLY A 431 -6.60 6.28 -16.71
CA GLY A 431 -6.97 7.70 -16.77
C GLY A 431 -8.21 8.03 -15.95
N ARG A 432 -8.58 9.30 -15.97
CA ARG A 432 -9.87 9.75 -15.43
C ARG A 432 -10.86 9.80 -16.57
N LEU A 433 -12.01 9.16 -16.39
CA LEU A 433 -13.18 9.30 -17.26
C LEU A 433 -14.32 9.91 -16.45
N PRO A 434 -15.15 10.79 -17.05
CA PRO A 434 -16.43 11.17 -16.47
C PRO A 434 -17.24 9.93 -16.12
N GLU A 435 -17.97 9.98 -15.00
CA GLU A 435 -18.65 8.81 -14.45
C GLU A 435 -19.63 8.15 -15.43
N TYR A 436 -20.29 8.93 -16.30
CA TYR A 436 -21.17 8.38 -17.32
C TYR A 436 -20.39 7.55 -18.37
N LEU A 437 -19.18 7.98 -18.76
CA LEU A 437 -18.29 7.23 -19.66
C LEU A 437 -17.66 6.04 -18.94
N ALA A 438 -17.21 6.21 -17.70
CA ALA A 438 -16.68 5.12 -16.88
C ALA A 438 -17.74 4.01 -16.69
N SER A 439 -18.97 4.38 -16.35
CA SER A 439 -20.10 3.46 -16.20
C SER A 439 -20.52 2.82 -17.52
N ARG A 440 -20.46 3.53 -18.66
CA ARG A 440 -20.69 2.96 -20.00
C ARG A 440 -19.57 1.98 -20.37
N ALA A 441 -18.32 2.30 -20.06
CA ALA A 441 -17.15 1.45 -20.29
C ALA A 441 -17.17 0.17 -19.44
N GLN A 442 -17.44 0.27 -18.15
CA GLN A 442 -17.60 -0.91 -17.28
C GLN A 442 -18.75 -1.81 -17.75
N ARG A 443 -19.90 -1.22 -18.12
CA ARG A 443 -21.00 -1.99 -18.74
C ARG A 443 -20.61 -2.61 -20.08
N ALA A 444 -19.74 -1.96 -20.85
CA ALA A 444 -19.24 -2.52 -22.09
C ALA A 444 -18.40 -3.78 -21.83
N ILE A 445 -17.49 -3.71 -20.85
CA ILE A 445 -16.63 -4.83 -20.44
C ILE A 445 -17.44 -6.01 -19.88
N HIS A 446 -18.45 -5.75 -19.05
CA HIS A 446 -19.22 -6.81 -18.39
C HIS A 446 -20.44 -7.32 -19.18
N ALA A 447 -20.74 -6.75 -20.35
CA ALA A 447 -21.86 -7.25 -21.13
C ALA A 447 -21.55 -8.63 -21.71
N PRO A 448 -22.49 -9.59 -21.65
CA PRO A 448 -22.29 -10.89 -22.26
C PRO A 448 -22.08 -10.72 -23.78
N GLU A 449 -21.18 -11.51 -24.37
CA GLU A 449 -20.91 -11.57 -25.83
C GLU A 449 -22.11 -12.13 -26.64
N GLN A 450 -23.34 -12.06 -26.11
CA GLN A 450 -24.55 -12.66 -26.70
C GLN A 450 -25.23 -11.75 -27.74
N GLY A 451 -24.46 -11.07 -28.60
CA GLY A 451 -24.97 -10.24 -29.68
C GLY A 451 -24.24 -10.48 -31.00
N GLU A 452 -24.84 -10.10 -32.13
CA GLU A 452 -24.16 -10.11 -33.44
C GLU A 452 -22.85 -9.30 -33.36
N ASP A 453 -21.72 -9.84 -33.84
CA ASP A 453 -20.38 -9.23 -33.80
C ASP A 453 -20.36 -7.75 -34.22
N LEU A 454 -21.25 -7.39 -35.15
CA LEU A 454 -21.41 -6.04 -35.68
C LEU A 454 -21.94 -5.04 -34.64
N ALA A 455 -22.83 -5.48 -33.75
CA ALA A 455 -23.40 -4.63 -32.70
C ALA A 455 -22.37 -4.34 -31.59
N ASN A 456 -21.54 -5.32 -31.24
CA ASN A 456 -20.48 -5.15 -30.26
C ASN A 456 -19.39 -4.21 -30.78
N THR A 457 -18.97 -4.38 -32.05
CA THR A 457 -18.00 -3.50 -32.72
C THR A 457 -18.51 -2.06 -32.77
N LYS A 458 -19.79 -1.84 -33.10
CA LYS A 458 -20.38 -0.49 -33.10
C LYS A 458 -20.41 0.14 -31.72
N ARG A 459 -20.63 -0.66 -30.67
CA ARG A 459 -20.67 -0.18 -29.28
C ARG A 459 -19.30 0.29 -28.81
N TRP A 460 -18.25 -0.48 -29.04
CA TRP A 460 -16.88 -0.10 -28.71
C TRP A 460 -16.45 1.15 -29.48
N ASN A 461 -16.70 1.17 -30.79
CA ASN A 461 -16.37 2.31 -31.64
C ASN A 461 -17.06 3.59 -31.18
N HIS A 462 -18.37 3.54 -30.90
CA HIS A 462 -19.12 4.69 -30.41
C HIS A 462 -18.59 5.19 -29.06
N LEU A 463 -18.28 4.29 -28.12
CA LEU A 463 -17.75 4.66 -26.82
C LEU A 463 -16.33 5.25 -26.92
N ALA A 464 -15.48 4.68 -27.77
CA ALA A 464 -14.15 5.21 -28.05
C ALA A 464 -14.24 6.62 -28.65
N GLN A 465 -15.20 6.88 -29.54
CA GLN A 465 -15.44 8.20 -30.09
C GLN A 465 -15.93 9.19 -29.03
N LEU A 466 -16.84 8.79 -28.13
CA LEU A 466 -17.28 9.65 -27.03
C LEU A 466 -16.12 10.01 -26.10
N ILE A 467 -15.26 9.04 -25.74
CA ILE A 467 -14.05 9.28 -24.95
C ILE A 467 -13.09 10.22 -25.68
N TRP A 468 -12.92 10.02 -26.99
CA TRP A 468 -12.08 10.89 -27.82
C TRP A 468 -12.59 12.33 -27.90
N THR A 469 -13.90 12.49 -28.15
CA THR A 469 -14.57 13.80 -28.16
C THR A 469 -14.44 14.50 -26.82
N TRP A 470 -14.62 13.76 -25.71
CA TRP A 470 -14.40 14.28 -24.37
C TRP A 470 -12.94 14.70 -24.14
N ARG A 471 -11.94 13.89 -24.54
CA ARG A 471 -10.50 14.25 -24.43
C ARG A 471 -10.16 15.53 -25.22
N LEU A 472 -10.82 15.75 -26.36
CA LEU A 472 -10.68 16.95 -27.17
C LEU A 472 -11.39 18.17 -26.55
N SER A 473 -12.61 17.99 -26.01
CA SER A 473 -13.42 19.09 -25.45
C SER A 473 -12.92 19.56 -24.08
N SER A 474 -12.40 18.64 -23.26
CA SER A 474 -11.81 18.92 -21.94
C SER A 474 -10.44 19.61 -22.03
N GLY A 475 -9.88 19.81 -23.23
CA GLY A 475 -8.54 20.38 -23.40
C GLY A 475 -7.40 19.43 -23.04
N GLN A 476 -7.69 18.17 -22.64
CA GLN A 476 -6.65 17.17 -22.35
C GLN A 476 -5.77 16.86 -23.57
N SER A 477 -6.27 17.03 -24.79
CA SER A 477 -5.46 16.91 -26.01
C SER A 477 -4.48 18.07 -26.26
N GLN A 478 -4.53 19.18 -25.50
CA GLN A 478 -3.66 20.37 -25.68
C GLN A 478 -2.87 20.77 -24.42
N GLY A 479 -2.96 20.02 -23.32
CA GLY A 479 -2.16 20.26 -22.11
C GLY A 479 -2.51 21.52 -21.31
N GLN A 480 -3.70 22.10 -21.53
CA GLN A 480 -4.27 23.15 -20.69
C GLN A 480 -5.57 22.62 -20.08
N GLU A 481 -5.48 22.06 -18.88
CA GLU A 481 -6.64 21.65 -18.08
C GLU A 481 -7.39 22.90 -17.63
N ARG A 482 -8.65 23.07 -18.06
CA ARG A 482 -9.54 24.07 -17.47
C ARG A 482 -10.20 23.45 -16.23
N PRO A 483 -10.25 24.18 -15.10
CA PRO A 483 -10.91 23.69 -13.90
C PRO A 483 -12.40 23.49 -14.17
N THR A 484 -12.93 22.38 -13.69
CA THR A 484 -14.34 21.97 -13.75
C THR A 484 -15.03 22.26 -12.41
N LEU A 485 -16.33 21.94 -12.31
CA LEU A 485 -17.06 22.00 -11.05
C LEU A 485 -16.49 21.02 -10.01
N CYS A 486 -16.01 19.87 -10.48
CA CYS A 486 -15.62 18.72 -9.66
C CYS A 486 -14.16 18.78 -9.17
N ASP A 487 -13.24 19.23 -10.02
CA ASP A 487 -11.80 19.34 -9.70
C ASP A 487 -11.33 20.78 -9.41
N GLY A 488 -12.15 21.79 -9.70
CA GLY A 488 -11.87 23.20 -9.39
C GLY A 488 -12.79 23.78 -8.33
N ALA A 489 -14.07 23.99 -8.68
CA ALA A 489 -14.99 24.72 -7.81
C ALA A 489 -15.21 24.03 -6.45
N TRP A 490 -15.41 22.72 -6.45
CA TRP A 490 -15.65 21.95 -5.24
C TRP A 490 -14.45 21.93 -4.26
N PRO A 491 -13.22 21.60 -4.69
CA PRO A 491 -12.06 21.68 -3.81
C PRO A 491 -11.81 23.10 -3.28
N LEU A 492 -12.00 24.14 -4.10
CA LEU A 492 -11.87 25.54 -3.66
C LEU A 492 -12.92 25.90 -2.60
N PHE A 493 -14.17 25.45 -2.80
CA PHE A 493 -15.26 25.65 -1.85
C PHE A 493 -15.00 24.97 -0.51
N GLN A 494 -14.51 23.72 -0.51
CA GLN A 494 -14.12 23.03 0.72
C GLN A 494 -12.96 23.75 1.42
N LEU A 495 -11.92 24.12 0.68
CA LEU A 495 -10.75 24.83 1.20
C LEU A 495 -11.14 26.17 1.84
N ALA A 496 -12.00 26.96 1.18
CA ALA A 496 -12.48 28.23 1.68
C ALA A 496 -13.23 28.08 3.01
N GLN A 497 -14.08 27.05 3.15
CA GLN A 497 -14.74 26.74 4.42
C GLN A 497 -13.72 26.45 5.54
N HIS A 498 -12.64 25.71 5.27
CA HIS A 498 -11.59 25.42 6.26
C HIS A 498 -10.78 26.64 6.68
N LEU A 499 -10.52 27.53 5.72
CA LEU A 499 -9.85 28.79 5.98
C LEU A 499 -10.79 29.78 6.70
N GLY A 500 -12.09 29.48 6.76
CA GLY A 500 -13.10 30.33 7.39
C GLY A 500 -13.49 31.53 6.54
N TRP A 501 -13.37 31.42 5.22
CA TRP A 501 -13.68 32.49 4.27
C TRP A 501 -15.16 32.51 3.86
N CYS A 502 -15.71 33.71 3.73
CA CYS A 502 -17.00 33.97 3.10
C CYS A 502 -16.84 34.29 1.60
N GLY A 503 -17.94 34.35 0.84
CA GLY A 503 -17.89 34.59 -0.61
C GLY A 503 -17.18 35.88 -0.98
N SER A 504 -17.39 36.96 -0.23
CA SER A 504 -16.72 38.25 -0.50
C SER A 504 -15.18 38.19 -0.46
N GLN A 505 -14.60 37.29 0.35
CA GLN A 505 -13.16 37.07 0.45
C GLN A 505 -12.63 36.24 -0.73
N VAL A 506 -13.41 35.25 -1.19
CA VAL A 506 -13.08 34.43 -2.36
C VAL A 506 -13.16 35.25 -3.63
N SER A 507 -14.17 36.11 -3.79
CA SER A 507 -14.34 36.97 -4.97
C SER A 507 -13.21 37.98 -5.21
N GLN A 508 -12.34 38.21 -4.22
CA GLN A 508 -11.16 39.07 -4.35
C GLN A 508 -9.95 38.34 -4.93
N LEU A 509 -9.99 37.01 -5.03
CA LEU A 509 -8.89 36.23 -5.62
C LEU A 509 -8.86 36.42 -7.14
N SER A 510 -7.66 36.50 -7.70
CA SER A 510 -7.45 36.41 -9.14
C SER A 510 -7.34 34.97 -9.61
N TYR A 511 -7.57 34.72 -10.89
CA TYR A 511 -7.39 33.40 -11.49
C TYR A 511 -5.97 32.85 -11.30
N ASP A 512 -4.94 33.72 -11.39
CA ASP A 512 -3.55 33.33 -11.15
C ASP A 512 -3.30 32.93 -9.69
N GLN A 513 -3.94 33.61 -8.73
CA GLN A 513 -3.83 33.26 -7.30
C GLN A 513 -4.50 31.92 -7.01
N ILE A 514 -5.64 31.63 -7.64
CA ILE A 514 -6.28 30.32 -7.56
C ILE A 514 -5.39 29.24 -8.17
N GLY A 515 -4.80 29.50 -9.34
CA GLY A 515 -3.83 28.59 -9.95
C GLY A 515 -2.64 28.31 -9.01
N ALA A 516 -2.17 29.31 -8.28
CA ALA A 516 -1.11 29.15 -7.28
C ALA A 516 -1.56 28.33 -6.05
N ILE A 517 -2.83 28.43 -5.64
CA ILE A 517 -3.43 27.58 -4.59
C ILE A 517 -3.47 26.12 -5.05
N PHE A 518 -3.98 25.84 -6.25
CA PHE A 518 -4.03 24.47 -6.78
C PHE A 518 -2.63 23.89 -7.01
N SER A 519 -1.71 24.67 -7.58
CA SER A 519 -0.32 24.26 -7.70
C SER A 519 0.32 23.95 -6.34
N ALA A 520 -0.04 24.67 -5.28
CA ALA A 520 0.42 24.32 -3.94
C ALA A 520 -0.17 22.97 -3.49
N LEU A 521 -1.46 22.72 -3.70
CA LEU A 521 -2.11 21.44 -3.37
C LEU A 521 -1.47 20.26 -4.13
N ASP A 522 -1.15 20.43 -5.41
CA ASP A 522 -0.52 19.39 -6.25
C ASP A 522 0.90 19.05 -5.78
N GLU A 523 1.63 20.01 -5.21
CA GLU A 523 2.93 19.76 -4.61
C GLU A 523 2.87 18.97 -3.30
N LEU A 524 1.68 18.79 -2.72
CA LEU A 524 1.47 18.06 -1.48
C LEU A 524 1.11 16.59 -1.76
N ASP A 525 2.02 15.86 -2.40
CA ASP A 525 1.85 14.43 -2.69
C ASP A 525 1.73 13.56 -1.43
N GLU A 526 1.28 12.31 -1.59
CA GLU A 526 1.04 11.38 -0.48
C GLU A 526 2.28 11.12 0.38
N ASP A 527 3.47 11.05 -0.22
CA ASP A 527 4.72 10.79 0.49
C ASP A 527 5.16 12.03 1.30
N ARG A 528 5.00 13.23 0.74
CA ARG A 528 5.23 14.51 1.44
C ARG A 528 4.25 14.71 2.58
N GLN A 529 2.96 14.45 2.36
CA GLN A 529 1.95 14.49 3.42
C GLN A 529 2.32 13.53 4.55
N GLY A 530 2.65 12.28 4.21
CA GLY A 530 3.06 11.25 5.17
C GLY A 530 4.27 11.68 6.00
N TYR A 531 5.27 12.30 5.37
CA TYR A 531 6.46 12.80 6.05
C TYR A 531 6.16 13.96 7.01
N ILE A 532 5.38 14.95 6.59
CA ILE A 532 4.99 16.09 7.44
C ILE A 532 4.18 15.61 8.65
N TRP A 533 3.23 14.70 8.41
CA TRP A 533 2.43 14.09 9.48
C TRP A 533 3.28 13.34 10.50
N LEU A 534 4.23 12.53 10.02
CA LEU A 534 5.17 11.81 10.87
C LEU A 534 5.98 12.78 11.73
N LYS A 535 6.56 13.83 11.13
CA LYS A 535 7.30 14.86 11.86
C LYS A 535 6.46 15.52 12.95
N ALA A 536 5.21 15.89 12.65
CA ALA A 536 4.32 16.51 13.61
C ALA A 536 4.03 15.55 14.79
N TYR A 537 3.79 14.27 14.50
CA TYR A 537 3.59 13.22 15.49
C TYR A 537 4.81 12.97 16.38
N GLU A 538 5.99 12.79 15.78
CA GLU A 538 7.23 12.56 16.51
C GLU A 538 7.63 13.79 17.34
N LYS A 539 7.40 14.99 16.82
CA LYS A 539 7.63 16.24 17.56
C LYS A 539 6.76 16.30 18.80
N HIS A 540 5.47 15.97 18.71
CA HIS A 540 4.59 15.95 19.87
C HIS A 540 5.11 15.00 20.96
N TYR A 541 5.44 13.77 20.55
CA TYR A 541 5.99 12.76 21.45
C TYR A 541 7.32 13.21 22.09
N ARG A 542 8.26 13.70 21.28
CA ARG A 542 9.56 14.19 21.72
C ARG A 542 9.43 15.36 22.68
N ASP A 543 8.63 16.37 22.34
CA ASP A 543 8.50 17.58 23.13
C ASP A 543 7.81 17.26 24.48
N ASN A 544 6.89 16.30 24.53
CA ASN A 544 6.33 15.80 25.80
C ASN A 544 7.41 15.14 26.67
N ILE A 545 8.26 14.28 26.10
CA ILE A 545 9.39 13.67 26.83
C ILE A 545 10.36 14.74 27.32
N LEU A 546 10.77 15.66 26.45
CA LEU A 546 11.73 16.70 26.81
C LEU A 546 11.17 17.66 27.86
N LYS A 547 9.88 18.01 27.81
CA LYS A 547 9.22 18.79 28.87
C LYS A 547 9.22 18.01 30.19
N ALA A 548 8.88 16.72 30.17
CA ALA A 548 8.89 15.89 31.37
C ALA A 548 10.32 15.76 31.96
N LEU A 549 11.33 15.53 31.11
CA LEU A 549 12.73 15.49 31.53
C LEU A 549 13.18 16.84 32.10
N ALA A 550 12.86 17.96 31.45
CA ALA A 550 13.21 19.30 31.90
C ALA A 550 12.53 19.67 33.24
N GLN A 551 11.27 19.27 33.44
CA GLN A 551 10.55 19.46 34.71
C GLN A 551 11.12 18.60 35.86
N ASN A 552 11.73 17.47 35.52
CA ASN A 552 12.40 16.58 36.47
C ASN A 552 13.90 16.89 36.62
N HIS A 553 14.47 17.70 35.74
CA HIS A 553 15.88 18.09 35.76
C HIS A 553 16.17 18.94 36.99
N GLY A 554 17.19 18.56 37.76
CA GLY A 554 17.56 19.28 38.98
C GLY A 554 16.76 18.89 40.24
N ARG A 555 15.88 17.87 40.18
CA ARG A 555 15.44 17.17 41.41
C ARG A 555 16.59 16.50 42.18
N GLY A 556 17.77 16.47 41.56
CA GLY A 556 19.07 16.18 42.15
C GLY A 556 19.33 14.69 42.32
N ALA A 557 20.61 14.30 42.27
CA ALA A 557 21.03 13.07 42.92
C ALA A 557 20.95 13.30 44.43
N TRP A 558 20.64 12.26 45.20
CA TRP A 558 20.48 12.38 46.66
C TRP A 558 21.73 12.95 47.37
N THR A 559 22.90 12.88 46.73
CA THR A 559 24.15 13.53 47.16
C THR A 559 24.02 15.03 47.40
N ASP A 560 23.05 15.69 46.77
CA ASP A 560 22.86 17.13 46.82
C ASP A 560 21.80 17.57 47.85
N ARG A 561 21.19 16.61 48.58
CA ARG A 561 20.17 16.88 49.61
C ARG A 561 20.79 17.14 50.99
N GLN A 562 20.19 18.05 51.77
CA GLN A 562 20.71 18.47 53.09
C GLN A 562 20.22 17.61 54.26
N SER A 563 19.06 16.97 54.14
CA SER A 563 18.47 16.07 55.15
C SER A 563 18.60 14.61 54.68
N ALA A 564 18.42 13.61 55.55
CA ALA A 564 18.39 12.17 55.21
C ALA A 564 16.97 11.72 54.75
N PRO A 565 16.83 10.65 53.94
CA PRO A 565 15.52 10.24 53.43
C PRO A 565 14.68 9.63 54.54
N ALA A 566 13.36 9.75 54.44
CA ALA A 566 12.43 9.08 55.35
C ALA A 566 12.48 7.55 55.17
N ALA A 567 12.66 7.08 53.94
CA ALA A 567 12.93 5.67 53.62
C ALA A 567 13.66 5.54 52.28
N GLN A 568 14.41 4.45 52.12
CA GLN A 568 15.04 4.05 50.86
C GLN A 568 14.44 2.73 50.39
N LEU A 569 14.01 2.70 49.13
CA LEU A 569 13.40 1.54 48.49
C LEU A 569 14.28 1.11 47.32
N ILE A 570 14.59 -0.19 47.21
CA ILE A 570 15.42 -0.72 46.12
C ILE A 570 14.51 -1.51 45.17
N PHE A 571 14.48 -1.09 43.91
CA PHE A 571 13.74 -1.71 42.82
C PHE A 571 14.70 -2.37 41.83
N CYS A 572 14.18 -3.24 40.96
CA CYS A 572 14.93 -3.67 39.79
C CYS A 572 15.26 -2.45 38.91
N MET A 573 16.40 -2.45 38.22
CA MET A 573 16.76 -1.40 37.25
C MET A 573 15.94 -1.46 35.94
N ASP A 574 15.07 -2.44 35.81
CA ASP A 574 14.18 -2.63 34.67
C ASP A 574 13.30 -1.39 34.45
N ASP A 575 13.14 -0.98 33.20
CA ASP A 575 12.43 0.25 32.81
C ASP A 575 10.94 0.23 33.21
N ARG A 576 10.35 -0.96 33.35
CA ARG A 576 8.97 -1.14 33.79
C ARG A 576 8.74 -0.67 35.23
N GLU A 577 9.77 -0.73 36.09
CA GLU A 577 9.69 -0.25 37.48
C GLU A 577 9.90 1.28 37.59
N GLU A 578 10.46 1.92 36.57
CA GLU A 578 10.79 3.36 36.60
C GLU A 578 9.55 4.23 36.81
N GLY A 579 8.41 3.88 36.20
CA GLY A 579 7.16 4.61 36.39
C GLY A 579 6.69 4.62 37.84
N ILE A 580 6.75 3.46 38.52
CA ILE A 580 6.37 3.32 39.94
C ILE A 580 7.33 4.12 40.81
N ARG A 581 8.63 4.00 40.55
CA ARG A 581 9.69 4.72 41.27
C ARG A 581 9.48 6.23 41.25
N ARG A 582 9.28 6.80 40.06
CA ARG A 582 9.06 8.25 39.89
C ARG A 582 7.74 8.72 40.49
N HIS A 583 6.68 7.92 40.36
CA HIS A 583 5.40 8.24 40.96
C HIS A 583 5.47 8.31 42.50
N LEU A 584 6.20 7.38 43.13
CA LEU A 584 6.42 7.40 44.59
C LEU A 584 7.22 8.63 45.03
N GLU A 585 8.29 8.97 44.32
CA GLU A 585 9.09 10.17 44.60
C GLU A 585 8.30 11.47 44.37
N GLU A 586 7.37 11.47 43.43
CA GLU A 586 6.47 12.62 43.17
C GLU A 586 5.44 12.83 44.27
N ILE A 587 4.80 11.76 44.74
CA ILE A 587 3.79 11.86 45.80
C ILE A 587 4.44 12.03 47.17
N TYR A 588 5.64 11.47 47.37
CA TYR A 588 6.35 11.51 48.65
C TYR A 588 7.84 11.86 48.46
N PRO A 589 8.18 13.16 48.33
CA PRO A 589 9.54 13.62 48.01
C PRO A 589 10.64 13.22 49.01
N GLU A 590 10.25 12.83 50.23
CA GLU A 590 11.15 12.38 51.29
C GLU A 590 11.59 10.91 51.13
N VAL A 591 10.91 10.12 50.31
CA VAL A 591 11.29 8.73 49.97
C VAL A 591 12.30 8.75 48.82
N GLU A 592 13.27 7.84 48.90
CA GLU A 592 14.25 7.61 47.86
C GLU A 592 14.04 6.24 47.19
N THR A 593 14.11 6.19 45.86
CA THR A 593 14.11 4.93 45.13
C THR A 593 15.44 4.67 44.42
N LEU A 594 15.99 3.49 44.62
CA LEU A 594 17.25 3.04 44.04
C LEU A 594 16.98 1.90 43.05
N GLY A 595 17.76 1.83 41.98
CA GLY A 595 17.71 0.72 41.02
C GLY A 595 18.87 -0.24 41.25
N ALA A 596 18.59 -1.55 41.26
CA ALA A 596 19.59 -2.60 41.35
C ALA A 596 19.52 -3.53 40.13
N ALA A 597 20.69 -3.90 39.59
CA ALA A 597 20.80 -4.90 38.53
C ALA A 597 20.57 -6.31 39.09
N ALA A 598 20.11 -7.21 38.24
CA ALA A 598 20.33 -8.66 38.34
C ALA A 598 20.13 -9.27 39.73
N HIS A 599 18.87 -9.55 40.09
CA HIS A 599 18.52 -10.20 41.37
C HIS A 599 19.22 -9.58 42.58
N PHE A 600 19.36 -8.24 42.59
CA PHE A 600 20.01 -7.46 43.65
C PHE A 600 21.47 -7.87 43.93
N ASN A 601 22.23 -8.22 42.87
CA ASN A 601 23.60 -8.75 42.96
C ASN A 601 23.73 -10.06 43.75
N VAL A 602 22.68 -10.87 43.82
CA VAL A 602 22.72 -12.21 44.43
C VAL A 602 22.65 -13.27 43.33
N PRO A 603 23.78 -13.67 42.71
CA PRO A 603 23.79 -14.68 41.65
C PRO A 603 23.47 -16.05 42.23
N HIS A 604 22.38 -16.66 41.76
CA HIS A 604 21.99 -18.00 42.16
C HIS A 604 21.31 -18.74 41.01
N ASN A 605 21.27 -20.06 41.09
CA ASN A 605 20.38 -20.87 40.28
C ASN A 605 19.08 -21.04 41.06
N TRP A 606 17.94 -20.82 40.43
CA TRP A 606 16.63 -21.06 41.02
C TRP A 606 16.00 -22.30 40.39
N GLN A 607 15.45 -23.18 41.22
CA GLN A 607 14.64 -24.31 40.77
C GLN A 607 13.35 -24.31 41.57
N GLY A 608 12.24 -23.94 40.93
CA GLY A 608 10.91 -24.04 41.50
C GLY A 608 10.48 -25.50 41.70
N LEU A 609 9.39 -25.70 42.45
CA LEU A 609 8.90 -27.02 42.83
C LEU A 609 8.58 -27.93 41.62
N ASP A 610 8.15 -27.32 40.50
CA ASP A 610 7.72 -27.99 39.27
C ASP A 610 8.76 -27.92 38.13
N ASP A 611 9.88 -27.23 38.35
CA ASP A 611 10.93 -27.04 37.34
C ASP A 611 11.81 -28.29 37.18
N THR A 612 12.05 -28.70 35.93
CA THR A 612 12.91 -29.86 35.61
C THR A 612 14.40 -29.52 35.65
N THR A 613 14.75 -28.26 35.47
CA THR A 613 16.14 -27.75 35.45
C THR A 613 16.21 -26.43 36.20
N ALA A 614 17.34 -26.19 36.87
CA ALA A 614 17.56 -24.89 37.52
C ALA A 614 17.82 -23.80 36.46
N ALA A 615 17.17 -22.65 36.62
CA ALA A 615 17.38 -21.48 35.80
C ALA A 615 18.45 -20.58 36.45
N PRO A 616 19.47 -20.13 35.70
CA PRO A 616 20.45 -19.19 36.22
C PRO A 616 19.81 -17.80 36.40
N LEU A 617 19.70 -17.34 37.65
CA LEU A 617 19.25 -16.01 38.05
C LEU A 617 20.47 -15.14 38.36
N ALA A 618 21.15 -14.71 37.29
CA ALA A 618 22.38 -13.91 37.34
C ALA A 618 22.46 -12.94 36.14
N PRO A 619 23.27 -11.87 36.23
CA PRO A 619 23.43 -10.93 35.13
C PRO A 619 24.02 -11.61 33.89
N VAL A 620 23.42 -11.35 32.72
CA VAL A 620 23.96 -11.76 31.42
C VAL A 620 25.07 -10.78 31.04
N ILE A 621 26.31 -11.09 31.43
CA ILE A 621 27.51 -10.28 31.12
C ILE A 621 28.50 -11.07 30.24
N PRO A 622 29.35 -10.40 29.42
CA PRO A 622 30.23 -11.05 28.44
C PRO A 622 31.23 -12.05 29.03
N ALA A 623 31.60 -11.88 30.30
CA ALA A 623 32.28 -12.90 31.09
C ALA A 623 31.21 -13.62 31.93
N PRO A 624 30.94 -14.92 31.70
CA PRO A 624 29.82 -15.59 32.35
C PRO A 624 30.02 -15.61 33.86
N LEU A 625 29.10 -14.95 34.58
CA LEU A 625 29.00 -15.06 36.01
C LEU A 625 28.32 -16.39 36.33
N ILE A 626 29.11 -17.42 36.63
CA ILE A 626 28.60 -18.77 36.90
C ILE A 626 28.01 -18.80 38.31
N PRO A 627 26.69 -18.92 38.48
CA PRO A 627 26.09 -18.98 39.80
C PRO A 627 26.47 -20.30 40.45
N VAL A 628 27.16 -20.24 41.58
CA VAL A 628 27.58 -21.43 42.34
C VAL A 628 26.53 -21.90 43.34
N HIS A 629 25.63 -21.01 43.75
CA HIS A 629 24.60 -21.30 44.73
C HIS A 629 23.30 -21.72 44.03
N GLN A 630 22.67 -22.80 44.48
CA GLN A 630 21.39 -23.26 43.97
C GLN A 630 20.34 -23.17 45.07
N VAL A 631 19.27 -22.44 44.80
CA VAL A 631 18.08 -22.32 45.63
C VAL A 631 17.01 -23.21 45.02
N CYS A 632 16.66 -24.27 45.73
CA CYS A 632 15.61 -25.19 45.32
C CYS A 632 14.41 -25.04 46.24
N GLU A 633 13.23 -24.86 45.66
CA GLU A 633 12.02 -25.07 46.42
C GLU A 633 11.88 -26.55 46.79
N GLN A 634 11.65 -26.79 48.09
CA GLN A 634 11.38 -28.12 48.60
C GLN A 634 10.01 -28.11 49.30
N PRO A 635 9.22 -29.19 49.16
CA PRO A 635 8.04 -29.33 49.98
C PRO A 635 8.47 -29.39 51.44
N ALA A 636 7.73 -28.72 52.34
CA ALA A 636 7.93 -28.87 53.77
C ALA A 636 7.90 -30.37 54.16
N ASP A 637 8.68 -30.77 55.17
CA ASP A 637 8.83 -32.18 55.55
C ASP A 637 7.49 -32.89 55.79
N GLU A 638 6.55 -32.19 56.42
CA GLU A 638 5.18 -32.66 56.69
C GLU A 638 4.36 -32.91 55.42
N LEU A 639 4.74 -32.28 54.31
CA LEU A 639 4.08 -32.33 53.00
C LEU A 639 4.88 -33.13 51.97
N ALA A 640 5.96 -33.82 52.35
CA ALA A 640 6.81 -34.54 51.42
C ALA A 640 6.04 -35.59 50.57
N THR A 641 5.07 -36.28 51.19
CA THR A 641 4.16 -37.21 50.50
C THR A 641 3.25 -36.52 49.50
N LEU A 642 2.72 -35.35 49.85
CA LEU A 642 1.89 -34.53 48.96
C LEU A 642 2.71 -33.98 47.78
N GLY A 643 3.95 -33.54 48.01
CA GLY A 643 4.87 -33.11 46.96
C GLY A 643 5.25 -34.22 45.98
N ALA A 644 5.45 -35.45 46.45
CA ALA A 644 5.68 -36.61 45.59
C ALA A 644 4.45 -36.94 44.71
N GLN A 645 3.24 -36.85 45.29
CA GLN A 645 1.99 -37.02 44.55
C GLN A 645 1.77 -35.90 43.52
N HIS A 646 2.07 -34.65 43.88
CA HIS A 646 2.03 -33.50 42.97
C HIS A 646 2.94 -33.70 41.77
N ARG A 647 4.24 -34.00 41.99
CA ARG A 647 5.19 -34.25 40.89
C ARG A 647 4.74 -35.37 39.97
N LYS A 648 4.25 -36.48 40.51
CA LYS A 648 3.72 -37.59 39.69
C LYS A 648 2.53 -37.15 38.83
N ARG A 649 1.60 -36.38 39.39
CA ARG A 649 0.46 -35.83 38.64
C ARG A 649 0.92 -34.82 37.59
N HIS A 650 1.82 -33.91 37.95
CA HIS A 650 2.35 -32.90 37.04
C HIS A 650 3.07 -33.55 35.86
N THR A 651 3.92 -34.55 36.09
CA THR A 651 4.58 -35.31 35.01
C THR A 651 3.57 -36.04 34.11
N LEU A 652 2.54 -36.66 34.68
CA LEU A 652 1.50 -37.32 33.89
C LEU A 652 0.67 -36.33 33.07
N LEU A 653 0.34 -35.17 33.65
CA LEU A 653 -0.39 -34.09 32.97
C LEU A 653 0.47 -33.45 31.88
N SER A 654 1.76 -33.21 32.11
CA SER A 654 2.66 -32.63 31.10
C SER A 654 2.90 -33.60 29.94
N GLN A 655 3.11 -34.89 30.22
CA GLN A 655 3.18 -35.92 29.18
C GLN A 655 1.84 -36.08 28.46
N GLY A 656 0.72 -36.03 29.18
CA GLY A 656 -0.63 -36.06 28.62
C GLY A 656 -0.90 -34.85 27.73
N HIS A 657 -0.50 -33.65 28.16
CA HIS A 657 -0.62 -32.41 27.40
C HIS A 657 0.29 -32.45 26.17
N GLN A 658 1.54 -32.89 26.28
CA GLN A 658 2.42 -33.07 25.12
C GLN A 658 1.87 -34.10 24.13
N ARG A 659 1.36 -35.24 24.61
CA ARG A 659 0.70 -36.24 23.76
C ARG A 659 -0.56 -35.67 23.14
N LEU A 660 -1.38 -34.94 23.88
CA LEU A 660 -2.58 -34.29 23.35
C LEU A 660 -2.19 -33.26 22.28
N LEU A 661 -1.21 -32.39 22.54
CA LEU A 661 -0.64 -31.44 21.57
C LEU A 661 -0.10 -32.15 20.33
N GLN A 662 0.61 -33.26 20.50
CA GLN A 662 1.11 -34.05 19.37
C GLN A 662 -0.03 -34.73 18.62
N MET A 663 -1.04 -35.29 19.30
CA MET A 663 -2.19 -35.95 18.70
C MET A 663 -3.15 -34.97 18.02
N THR A 664 -3.35 -33.78 18.57
CA THR A 664 -4.12 -32.70 17.94
C THR A 664 -3.37 -32.09 16.76
N ARG A 665 -2.03 -32.08 16.79
CA ARG A 665 -1.23 -31.67 15.64
C ARG A 665 -1.22 -32.74 14.55
N GLN A 666 -0.97 -34.01 14.90
CA GLN A 666 -0.70 -35.09 13.94
C GLN A 666 -1.95 -35.86 13.45
N GLY A 667 -3.12 -35.71 14.09
CA GLY A 667 -4.34 -36.42 13.73
C GLY A 667 -5.47 -35.51 13.27
N ILE A 668 -6.25 -35.93 12.26
CA ILE A 668 -7.38 -35.15 11.69
C ILE A 668 -8.65 -35.27 12.56
N ILE A 669 -8.83 -36.41 13.24
CA ILE A 669 -10.08 -36.76 13.93
C ILE A 669 -10.21 -36.08 15.30
N VAL A 670 -9.10 -35.99 16.05
CA VAL A 670 -9.10 -35.48 17.43
C VAL A 670 -9.39 -33.96 17.50
N PRO A 671 -8.81 -33.10 16.63
CA PRO A 671 -9.18 -31.69 16.55
C PRO A 671 -10.65 -31.48 16.15
N GLY A 672 -11.14 -32.26 15.19
CA GLY A 672 -12.54 -32.18 14.75
C GLY A 672 -13.54 -32.52 15.86
N LEU A 673 -13.24 -33.53 16.69
CA LEU A 673 -14.07 -33.89 17.84
C LEU A 673 -13.97 -32.88 18.99
N LEU A 674 -12.79 -32.27 19.22
CA LEU A 674 -12.60 -31.26 20.27
C LEU A 674 -13.22 -29.90 19.92
N SER A 675 -13.29 -29.53 18.63
CA SER A 675 -13.97 -28.31 18.18
C SER A 675 -15.50 -28.43 18.15
N ALA A 676 -16.04 -29.65 18.21
CA ALA A 676 -17.47 -29.93 18.21
C ALA A 676 -18.06 -30.11 19.63
N LEU A 677 -17.20 -30.17 20.65
CA LEU A 677 -17.53 -30.11 22.08
C LEU A 677 -17.43 -28.68 22.58
#